data_AF-A0A2E8IRU0-F1
#
_entry.id   AF-A0A2E8IRU0-F1
#
_cell.length_a   1.000
_cell.length_b   1.000
_cell.length_c   1.000
_cell.angle_alpha   90.00
_cell.angle_beta   90.00
_cell.angle_gamma   90.00
#
_symmetry.space_group_name_H-M   'P 1'
#
loop_
_entity.id
_entity.type
_entity.pdbx_description
1 polymer ?
#
loop_
_entity_poly.entity_id
_entity_poly.type
_entity_poly.pdbx_seq_one_letter_code
_entity_poly.pdbx_strand_id
1 'polypeptide(L)'
;GVDQGGVVSDDDDGVDQGGVVSDDDDGVDQGGVVSDDDDDDTLVIANGDVFNVSDNEWVLVAEGNSTFTLIPVKDDNGGLVYDDTRTTKRDLDEAGVDQFLGARPTSNENIASNTSEFDAIKTAAAAGSNTGPIFVGEATFSDDRVTLKIAEVSELTPGAFIGELSFNSGDDGGPIEMSVYDISNMEIIVDYGDNPSDVNAWNWLEAGVYALNIVDNQAFIAEANDDGSYSLSTGTPIALARQYPSVETMVSNDTVLGNVTLEQDQAEPNIVFETYWEDGGGFKIEGNNVFLKDGFYLNLDYGSGGPHLVDASTGGGYLLGDGDNPFELSIKVSGDVTIGYTGIDVIDGNEKYFTHESAEIAAGGGYNFTAMDFNGFEFGAVLGMVSAGFDYDSIAFTYDESILELAGNTIKLKDTVYYDVSQQTFNLPSGSFFTLGGLSGATVTATEDSFNVFTDAVAFSDMITGGQVMPAPYWAGVPAGTKALPTETNIKALMFGDSDGNTTYFITDPSQDDSAVGDDIIITYSFVEDSSSKFVEGAGSSGGPNQSTVWAMNEAQQASVRESLDTWSDVADITFVEIIESQNSDVVGTMRFGFTTYKGDAENVAGWASPPGGGYGNGDVWIASTDDEAGVAQRAKDDEFQKGSSQGFLTLLHEIGHALGLAHPFEDFLMEGADPDTGEGAPLDDNKYTVMSYSQDQNSGTFINGEYVFTISSTPMLVDIAAIQFLYGAQETTNLGDTTYTFEDDFPFAEAIWDAGGDDDLLNFSNFTTDLTVSLVPGSSSTIPTTIPNGIWEMTDNLGIADGALIENIKAGSGDDTIVGNNEGNVIVGGTGADTITTSDGADTVVLRAGDGGGTVADADKITDFANGTDMLGLDDGLLYTDLTIAQGTGGNSSDTIISAGAEYLAILKGFDVADLAQDDFIAVDIA
;
A
#
# COMPACT_ATOMS: atom_id res chain seq x y z
N GLY A 1 -53.08 0.57 -11.62
CA GLY A 1 -53.82 1.26 -12.68
C GLY A 1 -55.19 1.68 -12.19
N VAL A 2 -55.45 3.01 -12.26
CA VAL A 2 -56.74 3.75 -12.15
C VAL A 2 -57.42 3.67 -10.77
N ASP A 3 -57.29 4.63 -9.85
CA ASP A 3 -57.60 6.08 -9.82
C ASP A 3 -59.12 6.42 -9.73
N GLN A 4 -59.59 6.87 -8.55
CA GLN A 4 -60.08 8.25 -8.30
C GLN A 4 -60.95 8.40 -7.04
N GLY A 5 -60.64 9.44 -6.23
CA GLY A 5 -61.64 10.44 -5.84
C GLY A 5 -61.70 10.85 -4.36
N GLY A 6 -61.32 12.10 -4.04
CA GLY A 6 -61.78 12.81 -2.83
C GLY A 6 -60.92 14.01 -2.39
N VAL A 7 -61.43 15.22 -2.60
CA VAL A 7 -60.81 16.56 -2.50
C VAL A 7 -61.09 17.27 -1.17
N VAL A 8 -60.30 18.33 -0.87
CA VAL A 8 -60.58 19.63 -0.16
C VAL A 8 -59.51 19.89 0.94
N SER A 9 -58.88 21.06 1.18
CA SER A 9 -58.52 22.31 0.47
C SER A 9 -57.63 23.16 1.44
N ASP A 10 -57.10 24.27 0.93
CA ASP A 10 -56.49 25.46 1.61
C ASP A 10 -54.95 25.44 1.59
N ASP A 11 -54.30 26.06 0.60
CA ASP A 11 -54.05 27.51 0.37
C ASP A 11 -52.98 28.06 1.35
N ASP A 12 -51.77 28.35 0.88
CA ASP A 12 -51.41 29.71 0.45
C ASP A 12 -50.06 29.74 -0.31
N ASP A 13 -50.07 30.46 -1.43
CA ASP A 13 -48.99 30.65 -2.39
C ASP A 13 -48.12 31.86 -2.05
N GLY A 14 -46.87 31.87 -2.53
CA GLY A 14 -46.04 33.08 -2.45
C GLY A 14 -44.69 33.01 -3.17
N VAL A 15 -44.69 32.75 -4.48
CA VAL A 15 -43.54 32.89 -5.39
C VAL A 15 -43.36 34.37 -5.78
N ASP A 16 -42.12 34.90 -5.78
CA ASP A 16 -41.57 35.61 -6.95
C ASP A 16 -40.04 35.81 -6.88
N GLN A 17 -39.47 35.91 -8.07
CA GLN A 17 -38.12 35.66 -8.51
C GLN A 17 -37.17 36.86 -8.43
N GLY A 18 -35.87 36.55 -8.35
CA GLY A 18 -34.93 36.91 -9.42
C GLY A 18 -34.08 38.17 -9.24
N GLY A 19 -32.75 37.99 -9.35
CA GLY A 19 -31.89 38.93 -10.09
C GLY A 19 -30.71 39.55 -9.34
N VAL A 20 -29.58 38.83 -9.31
CA VAL A 20 -28.17 39.24 -9.54
C VAL A 20 -27.89 40.75 -9.73
N VAL A 21 -26.94 41.32 -8.97
CA VAL A 21 -25.73 42.08 -9.42
C VAL A 21 -24.73 42.18 -8.24
N SER A 22 -23.45 42.18 -8.62
CA SER A 22 -22.16 42.04 -7.94
C SER A 22 -21.60 43.26 -7.18
N ASP A 23 -20.46 42.98 -6.54
CA ASP A 23 -19.26 43.79 -6.23
C ASP A 23 -19.13 44.50 -4.87
N ASP A 24 -18.17 43.96 -4.11
CA ASP A 24 -16.98 44.59 -3.50
C ASP A 24 -17.10 45.59 -2.33
N ASP A 25 -16.71 45.05 -1.17
CA ASP A 25 -15.47 45.34 -0.42
C ASP A 25 -15.38 46.49 0.62
N ASP A 26 -14.56 46.15 1.63
CA ASP A 26 -13.81 46.93 2.62
C ASP A 26 -14.44 47.44 3.93
N GLY A 27 -13.85 46.96 5.06
CA GLY A 27 -13.50 47.87 6.16
C GLY A 27 -13.47 47.37 7.62
N VAL A 28 -12.45 46.59 8.02
CA VAL A 28 -11.52 46.77 9.17
C VAL A 28 -12.06 47.07 10.60
N ASP A 29 -11.66 46.27 11.63
CA ASP A 29 -10.71 46.66 12.73
C ASP A 29 -10.60 45.63 13.90
N GLN A 30 -9.43 44.97 13.96
CA GLN A 30 -8.49 44.64 15.06
C GLN A 30 -8.85 44.08 16.47
N GLY A 31 -8.07 43.01 16.80
CA GLY A 31 -7.21 42.85 18.00
C GLY A 31 -7.85 42.17 19.23
N GLY A 32 -7.28 41.20 19.94
CA GLY A 32 -5.97 40.51 19.96
C GLY A 32 -5.75 39.88 21.36
N VAL A 33 -4.81 38.93 21.47
CA VAL A 33 -4.00 38.50 22.64
C VAL A 33 -4.37 37.21 23.42
N VAL A 34 -3.63 36.12 23.09
CA VAL A 34 -2.78 35.15 23.88
C VAL A 34 -3.27 34.46 25.17
N SER A 35 -3.16 33.12 25.20
CA SER A 35 -2.58 32.33 26.32
C SER A 35 -2.08 30.95 25.87
N ASP A 36 -0.84 30.60 26.28
CA ASP A 36 -0.16 29.28 26.29
C ASP A 36 -1.01 28.18 26.99
N ASP A 37 -0.81 26.86 26.87
CA ASP A 37 0.35 26.01 26.60
C ASP A 37 -0.16 24.59 26.20
N ASP A 38 0.72 23.77 25.61
CA ASP A 38 0.62 22.33 25.30
C ASP A 38 -0.22 21.91 24.07
N ASP A 39 0.38 22.04 22.87
CA ASP A 39 0.11 21.12 21.76
C ASP A 39 1.43 20.80 21.04
N ASP A 40 1.64 19.51 20.79
CA ASP A 40 2.71 18.92 19.97
C ASP A 40 2.48 19.28 18.50
N ASP A 41 2.68 20.57 18.17
CA ASP A 41 2.48 21.11 16.83
C ASP A 41 3.72 20.78 15.99
N THR A 42 3.81 19.54 15.49
CA THR A 42 4.76 19.19 14.42
C THR A 42 4.43 20.04 13.20
N LEU A 43 5.22 21.09 12.99
CA LEU A 43 5.11 22.01 11.87
C LEU A 43 5.23 21.22 10.54
N VAL A 44 4.11 21.00 9.84
CA VAL A 44 4.10 20.29 8.55
C VAL A 44 4.73 21.18 7.48
N ILE A 45 5.96 20.88 7.08
CA ILE A 45 6.71 21.59 6.03
C ILE A 45 6.12 21.23 4.67
N ALA A 46 5.61 22.22 3.93
CA ALA A 46 4.94 22.03 2.64
C ALA A 46 5.71 22.63 1.46
N ASN A 47 5.48 22.08 0.26
CA ASN A 47 6.04 22.60 -0.98
C ASN A 47 5.59 24.06 -1.21
N GLY A 48 6.53 24.94 -1.55
CA GLY A 48 6.28 26.37 -1.74
C GLY A 48 6.29 27.22 -0.47
N ASP A 49 6.62 26.65 0.68
CA ASP A 49 6.81 27.40 1.92
C ASP A 49 8.02 28.34 1.84
N VAL A 50 7.84 29.57 2.31
CA VAL A 50 8.88 30.60 2.37
C VAL A 50 9.38 30.77 3.81
N PHE A 51 10.67 30.55 3.99
CA PHE A 51 11.36 30.62 5.28
C PHE A 51 12.29 31.83 5.34
N ASN A 52 12.20 32.62 6.42
CA ASN A 52 13.13 33.70 6.69
C ASN A 52 14.28 33.19 7.57
N VAL A 53 15.45 33.01 6.98
CA VAL A 53 16.65 32.52 7.67
C VAL A 53 17.67 33.65 7.74
N SER A 54 17.76 34.33 8.89
CA SER A 54 18.78 35.37 9.18
C SER A 54 18.73 36.59 8.23
N ASP A 55 17.55 37.18 8.03
CA ASP A 55 17.30 38.30 7.08
C ASP A 55 17.47 37.93 5.60
N ASN A 56 17.42 36.63 5.28
CA ASN A 56 17.52 36.07 3.93
C ASN A 56 16.40 35.06 3.71
N GLU A 57 15.53 35.32 2.73
CA GLU A 57 14.37 34.46 2.43
C GLU A 57 14.73 33.31 1.49
N TRP A 58 14.10 32.16 1.72
CA TRP A 58 14.26 30.93 0.93
C TRP A 58 12.91 30.28 0.70
N VAL A 59 12.71 29.75 -0.51
CA VAL A 59 11.52 28.98 -0.89
C VAL A 59 11.88 27.50 -0.95
N LEU A 60 11.09 26.66 -0.29
CA LEU A 60 11.22 25.21 -0.38
C LEU A 60 10.49 24.67 -1.60
N VAL A 61 11.17 23.79 -2.34
CA VAL A 61 10.62 23.06 -3.48
C VAL A 61 10.87 21.57 -3.26
N ALA A 62 9.80 20.77 -3.23
CA ALA A 62 9.89 19.32 -3.26
C ALA A 62 10.09 18.86 -4.72
N GLU A 63 11.14 18.09 -4.97
CA GLU A 63 11.54 17.65 -6.33
C GLU A 63 11.17 16.17 -6.61
N GLY A 64 10.68 15.45 -5.60
CA GLY A 64 10.29 14.03 -5.66
C GLY A 64 11.24 13.09 -4.88
N ASN A 65 10.79 11.87 -4.59
CA ASN A 65 11.54 10.81 -3.87
C ASN A 65 12.23 11.29 -2.56
N SER A 66 11.49 12.03 -1.71
CA SER A 66 11.98 12.51 -0.41
C SER A 66 13.19 13.47 -0.47
N THR A 67 13.40 14.12 -1.63
CA THR A 67 14.45 15.15 -1.79
C THR A 67 13.86 16.56 -1.97
N PHE A 68 14.57 17.53 -1.41
CA PHE A 68 14.13 18.91 -1.29
C PHE A 68 15.19 19.90 -1.80
N THR A 69 14.73 21.01 -2.39
CA THR A 69 15.54 22.13 -2.86
C THR A 69 15.11 23.41 -2.14
N LEU A 70 16.08 24.16 -1.59
CA LEU A 70 15.87 25.51 -1.05
C LEU A 70 16.40 26.57 -2.02
N ILE A 71 15.51 27.41 -2.54
CA ILE A 71 15.79 28.46 -3.52
C ILE A 71 15.86 29.83 -2.84
N PRO A 72 16.96 30.59 -2.94
CA PRO A 72 17.04 31.91 -2.32
C PRO A 72 16.19 32.94 -3.07
N VAL A 73 15.43 33.74 -2.33
CA VAL A 73 14.55 34.79 -2.87
C VAL A 73 14.70 36.10 -2.14
N LYS A 74 14.38 37.21 -2.80
CA LYS A 74 14.36 38.56 -2.23
C LYS A 74 13.06 39.25 -2.61
N ASP A 75 12.56 40.12 -1.73
CA ASP A 75 11.46 41.03 -2.04
C ASP A 75 11.90 42.08 -3.07
N ASP A 76 11.17 42.18 -4.18
CA ASP A 76 11.26 43.25 -5.18
C ASP A 76 9.91 43.95 -5.36
N ASN A 77 9.68 45.01 -4.59
CA ASN A 77 8.48 45.86 -4.60
C ASN A 77 7.17 45.12 -4.27
N GLY A 78 7.20 44.20 -3.30
CA GLY A 78 6.02 43.50 -2.79
C GLY A 78 5.74 42.17 -3.49
N GLY A 79 6.72 41.60 -4.18
CA GLY A 79 6.69 40.25 -4.76
C GLY A 79 8.07 39.60 -4.65
N LEU A 80 8.10 38.27 -4.50
CA LEU A 80 9.32 37.50 -4.33
C LEU A 80 9.95 37.19 -5.68
N VAL A 81 11.25 37.47 -5.82
CA VAL A 81 12.04 37.12 -7.01
C VAL A 81 13.27 36.32 -6.62
N TYR A 82 13.74 35.48 -7.53
CA TYR A 82 14.97 34.71 -7.33
C TYR A 82 16.16 35.63 -7.02
N ASP A 83 16.88 35.31 -5.95
CA ASP A 83 18.09 36.04 -5.57
C ASP A 83 19.34 35.35 -6.10
N ASP A 84 19.72 35.75 -7.30
CA ASP A 84 20.93 35.34 -8.03
C ASP A 84 22.25 35.66 -7.31
N THR A 85 22.23 36.43 -6.22
CA THR A 85 23.42 36.70 -5.41
C THR A 85 23.72 35.60 -4.38
N ARG A 86 22.79 34.66 -4.20
CA ARG A 86 22.88 33.54 -3.27
C ARG A 86 22.73 32.21 -4.00
N THR A 87 23.23 31.15 -3.39
CA THR A 87 23.31 29.82 -4.02
C THR A 87 22.18 28.91 -3.56
N THR A 88 21.38 28.41 -4.49
CA THR A 88 20.38 27.35 -4.27
C THR A 88 20.99 26.13 -3.58
N LYS A 89 20.29 25.57 -2.58
CA LYS A 89 20.64 24.29 -1.94
C LYS A 89 19.76 23.20 -2.54
N ARG A 90 20.35 22.10 -2.99
CA ARG A 90 19.65 21.01 -3.68
C ARG A 90 19.92 19.70 -2.98
N ASP A 91 19.11 18.69 -3.31
CA ASP A 91 19.26 17.30 -2.89
C ASP A 91 19.33 17.11 -1.37
N LEU A 92 18.55 17.92 -0.64
CA LEU A 92 18.43 17.80 0.81
C LEU A 92 17.41 16.70 1.14
N ASP A 93 17.70 15.86 2.13
CA ASP A 93 16.69 15.07 2.83
C ASP A 93 16.00 15.94 3.90
N GLU A 94 14.95 15.41 4.54
CA GLU A 94 14.19 16.12 5.57
C GLU A 94 15.08 16.60 6.74
N ALA A 95 16.00 15.73 7.20
CA ALA A 95 16.98 16.08 8.22
C ALA A 95 17.96 17.18 7.78
N GLY A 96 18.32 17.23 6.49
CA GLY A 96 19.17 18.26 5.90
C GLY A 96 18.46 19.60 5.76
N VAL A 97 17.16 19.59 5.48
CA VAL A 97 16.29 20.78 5.53
C VAL A 97 16.22 21.31 6.96
N ASP A 98 15.94 20.45 7.94
CA ASP A 98 15.88 20.81 9.37
C ASP A 98 17.21 21.37 9.90
N GLN A 99 18.33 20.77 9.50
CA GLN A 99 19.65 21.25 9.87
C GLN A 99 19.93 22.64 9.28
N PHE A 100 19.44 22.94 8.08
CA PHE A 100 19.68 24.21 7.41
C PHE A 100 18.76 25.33 7.90
N LEU A 101 17.48 25.02 8.07
CA LEU A 101 16.47 25.98 8.53
C LEU A 101 16.54 26.21 10.06
N GLY A 102 17.05 25.23 10.80
CA GLY A 102 17.09 25.24 12.27
C GLY A 102 15.73 24.86 12.87
N ALA A 103 15.72 24.44 14.14
CA ALA A 103 14.58 23.72 14.73
C ALA A 103 13.22 24.46 14.79
N ARG A 104 13.13 25.76 14.44
CA ARG A 104 11.86 26.54 14.46
C ARG A 104 11.90 27.80 13.58
N PRO A 105 11.80 27.73 12.24
CA PRO A 105 11.56 28.90 11.42
C PRO A 105 10.04 29.04 11.22
N THR A 106 9.45 30.14 11.66
CA THR A 106 8.06 30.47 11.31
C THR A 106 7.99 30.65 9.79
N SER A 107 7.17 29.85 9.08
CA SER A 107 6.89 30.14 7.67
C SER A 107 6.22 31.51 7.57
N ASN A 108 6.67 32.34 6.64
CA ASN A 108 6.08 33.68 6.47
C ASN A 108 4.90 33.66 5.49
N GLU A 109 4.91 32.75 4.51
CA GLU A 109 3.86 32.59 3.49
C GLU A 109 4.09 31.28 2.69
N ASN A 110 3.05 30.67 2.13
CA ASN A 110 3.18 29.60 1.11
C ASN A 110 2.78 30.15 -0.26
N ILE A 111 3.74 30.20 -1.18
CA ILE A 111 3.56 30.79 -2.51
C ILE A 111 3.19 29.77 -3.60
N ALA A 112 3.01 28.48 -3.27
CA ALA A 112 2.64 27.46 -4.24
C ALA A 112 1.29 27.76 -4.93
N SER A 113 0.39 28.45 -4.24
CA SER A 113 -0.89 28.89 -4.78
C SER A 113 -0.75 29.99 -5.86
N ASN A 114 0.35 30.75 -5.87
CA ASN A 114 0.69 31.73 -6.90
C ASN A 114 1.61 31.12 -7.98
N THR A 115 1.05 30.21 -8.77
CA THR A 115 1.78 29.39 -9.78
C THR A 115 2.70 30.20 -10.70
N SER A 116 2.30 31.40 -11.12
CA SER A 116 3.10 32.25 -12.01
C SER A 116 4.36 32.81 -11.35
N GLU A 117 4.28 33.19 -10.08
CA GLU A 117 5.41 33.69 -9.28
C GLU A 117 6.35 32.54 -8.89
N PHE A 118 5.78 31.43 -8.42
CA PHE A 118 6.52 30.23 -8.03
C PHE A 118 7.28 29.59 -9.22
N ASP A 119 6.66 29.48 -10.39
CA ASP A 119 7.32 28.95 -11.60
C ASP A 119 8.42 29.89 -12.12
N ALA A 120 8.24 31.20 -12.00
CA ALA A 120 9.26 32.18 -12.38
C ALA A 120 10.51 32.07 -11.49
N ILE A 121 10.33 31.90 -10.17
CA ILE A 121 11.42 31.68 -9.22
C ILE A 121 12.19 30.39 -9.53
N LYS A 122 11.48 29.26 -9.73
CA LYS A 122 12.10 27.97 -10.11
C LYS A 122 12.91 28.09 -11.41
N THR A 123 12.34 28.76 -12.42
CA THR A 123 12.99 28.95 -13.72
C THR A 123 14.23 29.84 -13.61
N ALA A 124 14.15 30.94 -12.86
CA ALA A 124 15.28 31.85 -12.67
C ALA A 124 16.41 31.21 -11.83
N ALA A 125 16.08 30.37 -10.85
CA ALA A 125 17.04 29.62 -10.06
C ALA A 125 17.84 28.61 -10.88
N ALA A 126 17.23 28.02 -11.91
CA ALA A 126 17.93 27.19 -12.87
C ALA A 126 18.90 28.01 -13.76
N ALA A 127 18.60 29.28 -14.02
CA ALA A 127 19.37 30.16 -14.91
C ALA A 127 20.54 30.91 -14.24
N GLY A 128 20.56 31.05 -12.90
CA GLY A 128 21.55 31.84 -12.15
C GLY A 128 22.88 31.15 -11.77
N SER A 129 23.15 29.93 -12.24
CA SER A 129 24.46 29.31 -12.02
C SER A 129 25.50 29.98 -12.94
N ASN A 130 26.57 30.54 -12.37
CA ASN A 130 27.70 31.11 -13.11
C ASN A 130 28.36 30.01 -13.99
N THR A 131 27.90 29.86 -15.23
CA THR A 131 28.44 28.89 -16.19
C THR A 131 28.80 29.62 -17.47
N GLY A 132 29.87 30.41 -17.39
CA GLY A 132 30.56 30.82 -18.62
C GLY A 132 31.13 29.57 -19.32
N PRO A 133 31.20 29.54 -20.66
CA PRO A 133 31.75 28.40 -21.40
C PRO A 133 33.21 28.12 -21.02
N ILE A 134 33.56 26.84 -20.91
CA ILE A 134 34.86 26.34 -20.44
C ILE A 134 35.47 25.42 -21.51
N PHE A 135 36.80 25.43 -21.62
CA PHE A 135 37.56 24.63 -22.59
C PHE A 135 38.10 23.35 -21.93
N VAL A 136 37.73 22.17 -22.44
CA VAL A 136 37.99 20.86 -21.82
C VAL A 136 39.39 20.26 -22.15
N GLY A 137 40.30 21.03 -22.74
CA GLY A 137 41.65 20.56 -23.15
C GLY A 137 41.71 20.07 -24.60
N GLU A 138 42.82 19.43 -25.03
CA GLU A 138 42.96 18.82 -26.36
C GLU A 138 42.83 17.28 -26.26
N ALA A 139 42.06 16.65 -27.17
CA ALA A 139 41.95 15.19 -27.24
C ALA A 139 43.06 14.58 -28.12
N THR A 140 43.68 13.52 -27.64
CA THR A 140 44.70 12.74 -28.38
C THR A 140 44.19 11.34 -28.67
N PHE A 141 44.20 10.94 -29.95
CA PHE A 141 43.81 9.60 -30.40
C PHE A 141 45.01 8.77 -30.83
N SER A 142 44.87 7.44 -30.77
CA SER A 142 45.89 6.48 -31.21
C SER A 142 45.96 6.32 -32.73
N ASP A 143 44.89 6.65 -33.46
CA ASP A 143 44.82 6.73 -34.92
C ASP A 143 44.75 8.21 -35.34
N ASP A 144 45.67 8.64 -36.20
CA ASP A 144 45.83 10.04 -36.63
C ASP A 144 44.77 10.50 -37.65
N ARG A 145 43.93 9.58 -38.12
CA ARG A 145 42.77 9.89 -38.98
C ARG A 145 41.54 10.31 -38.20
N VAL A 146 41.47 10.03 -36.91
CA VAL A 146 40.36 10.45 -36.04
C VAL A 146 40.76 11.74 -35.33
N THR A 147 39.93 12.77 -35.44
CA THR A 147 40.11 14.02 -34.71
C THR A 147 38.82 14.42 -34.00
N LEU A 148 38.93 15.03 -32.82
CA LEU A 148 37.80 15.61 -32.08
C LEU A 148 37.97 17.12 -32.02
N LYS A 149 37.00 17.85 -32.57
CA LYS A 149 36.93 19.29 -32.43
C LYS A 149 36.11 19.63 -31.19
N ILE A 150 36.80 19.96 -30.12
CA ILE A 150 36.20 20.25 -28.81
C ILE A 150 35.43 21.57 -28.85
N ALA A 151 34.21 21.55 -28.32
CA ALA A 151 33.33 22.69 -28.18
C ALA A 151 33.58 23.43 -26.85
N GLU A 152 33.04 24.64 -26.74
CA GLU A 152 32.94 25.37 -25.49
C GLU A 152 31.83 24.74 -24.63
N VAL A 153 32.15 24.26 -23.42
CA VAL A 153 31.25 23.46 -22.57
C VAL A 153 30.89 24.24 -21.29
N SER A 154 29.60 24.34 -20.97
CA SER A 154 29.14 24.95 -19.71
C SER A 154 29.30 23.98 -18.53
N GLU A 155 29.83 24.47 -17.41
CA GLU A 155 29.98 23.71 -16.16
C GLU A 155 28.61 23.28 -15.61
N LEU A 156 28.56 22.22 -14.79
CA LEU A 156 27.35 21.74 -14.11
C LEU A 156 26.15 21.46 -15.02
N THR A 157 26.38 21.24 -16.32
CA THR A 157 25.32 20.94 -17.29
C THR A 157 25.33 19.44 -17.57
N PRO A 158 24.35 18.67 -17.04
CA PRO A 158 24.24 17.26 -17.35
C PRO A 158 24.04 17.05 -18.86
N GLY A 159 24.70 16.04 -19.43
CA GLY A 159 24.53 15.74 -20.85
C GLY A 159 25.16 16.76 -21.82
N ALA A 160 26.05 17.65 -21.34
CA ALA A 160 26.59 18.72 -22.17
C ALA A 160 27.31 18.23 -23.44
N PHE A 161 27.17 18.97 -24.53
CA PHE A 161 27.89 18.72 -25.78
C PHE A 161 29.38 19.04 -25.62
N ILE A 162 30.24 18.07 -25.91
CA ILE A 162 31.69 18.14 -25.72
C ILE A 162 32.42 18.49 -27.02
N GLY A 163 31.94 18.03 -28.18
CA GLY A 163 32.58 18.30 -29.45
C GLY A 163 32.19 17.33 -30.56
N GLU A 164 32.72 17.55 -31.76
CA GLU A 164 32.39 16.76 -32.96
C GLU A 164 33.61 15.97 -33.46
N LEU A 165 33.42 14.66 -33.67
CA LEU A 165 34.37 13.71 -34.23
C LEU A 165 34.40 13.81 -35.75
N SER A 166 35.58 13.66 -36.33
CA SER A 166 35.74 13.54 -37.77
C SER A 166 36.76 12.47 -38.12
N PHE A 167 36.51 11.75 -39.21
CA PHE A 167 37.42 10.77 -39.79
C PHE A 167 38.01 11.31 -41.09
N ASN A 168 39.32 11.35 -41.22
CA ASN A 168 40.01 11.72 -42.46
C ASN A 168 40.45 10.45 -43.18
N SER A 169 39.82 10.11 -44.30
CA SER A 169 40.02 8.85 -45.02
C SER A 169 41.46 8.63 -45.52
N GLY A 170 42.27 9.67 -45.60
CA GLY A 170 43.68 9.59 -46.01
C GLY A 170 43.83 9.28 -47.51
N ASP A 171 44.15 10.33 -48.27
CA ASP A 171 44.47 10.36 -49.71
C ASP A 171 43.34 9.97 -50.69
N ASP A 172 42.90 10.99 -51.43
CA ASP A 172 41.98 11.05 -52.57
C ASP A 172 41.96 9.78 -53.46
N GLY A 173 40.98 8.90 -53.23
CA GLY A 173 40.70 7.71 -54.04
C GLY A 173 40.29 8.05 -55.48
N GLY A 174 41.28 8.19 -56.36
CA GLY A 174 41.08 8.40 -57.80
C GLY A 174 40.68 7.13 -58.58
N PRO A 175 40.35 7.29 -59.87
CA PRO A 175 39.86 6.20 -60.73
C PRO A 175 40.82 5.00 -60.78
N ILE A 176 40.28 3.77 -60.77
CA ILE A 176 41.08 2.55 -60.89
C ILE A 176 41.30 2.25 -62.38
N GLU A 177 42.54 2.39 -62.87
CA GLU A 177 42.93 1.94 -64.21
C GLU A 177 43.30 0.46 -64.22
N MET A 178 42.57 -0.33 -65.01
CA MET A 178 42.89 -1.74 -65.27
C MET A 178 43.51 -1.89 -66.67
N SER A 179 44.61 -2.63 -66.76
CA SER A 179 45.22 -2.95 -68.06
C SER A 179 44.49 -4.10 -68.75
N VAL A 180 44.36 -3.98 -70.07
CA VAL A 180 43.71 -4.94 -70.97
C VAL A 180 44.74 -5.83 -71.64
N TYR A 181 44.51 -7.14 -71.62
CA TYR A 181 45.39 -8.16 -72.16
C TYR A 181 44.61 -9.09 -73.10
N ASP A 182 45.26 -9.57 -74.16
CA ASP A 182 44.78 -10.72 -74.94
C ASP A 182 45.39 -11.99 -74.35
N ILE A 183 44.56 -12.79 -73.70
CA ILE A 183 44.97 -13.99 -72.99
C ILE A 183 44.85 -15.25 -73.87
N SER A 184 44.62 -15.11 -75.18
CA SER A 184 44.41 -16.24 -76.09
C SER A 184 45.56 -17.24 -76.17
N ASN A 185 46.76 -16.87 -75.68
CA ASN A 185 47.92 -17.75 -75.58
C ASN A 185 48.38 -17.99 -74.13
N MET A 186 47.53 -17.68 -73.15
CA MET A 186 47.81 -17.79 -71.72
C MET A 186 46.86 -18.79 -71.06
N GLU A 187 47.34 -19.50 -70.05
CA GLU A 187 46.54 -20.44 -69.25
C GLU A 187 46.27 -19.82 -67.87
N ILE A 188 45.13 -19.15 -67.70
CA ILE A 188 44.72 -18.53 -66.42
C ILE A 188 43.56 -19.34 -65.83
N ILE A 189 43.63 -19.69 -64.55
CA ILE A 189 42.63 -20.54 -63.88
C ILE A 189 41.52 -19.67 -63.26
N VAL A 190 40.26 -20.01 -63.55
CA VAL A 190 39.07 -19.40 -62.92
C VAL A 190 38.80 -20.08 -61.58
N ASP A 191 38.73 -21.42 -61.58
CA ASP A 191 38.63 -22.25 -60.37
C ASP A 191 39.29 -23.64 -60.59
N TYR A 192 39.64 -24.31 -59.50
CA TYR A 192 40.37 -25.59 -59.51
C TYR A 192 39.49 -26.85 -59.72
N GLY A 193 38.23 -26.67 -60.11
CA GLY A 193 37.20 -27.69 -60.21
C GLY A 193 36.89 -28.37 -58.88
N ASP A 194 36.22 -29.53 -58.95
CA ASP A 194 35.93 -30.38 -57.79
C ASP A 194 37.22 -30.99 -57.17
N ASN A 195 38.34 -30.98 -57.88
CA ASN A 195 39.60 -31.57 -57.41
C ASN A 195 40.85 -30.78 -57.84
N PRO A 196 41.48 -30.03 -56.93
CA PRO A 196 42.67 -29.21 -57.22
C PRO A 196 43.93 -30.01 -57.58
N SER A 197 43.90 -31.34 -57.54
CA SER A 197 45.05 -32.20 -57.86
C SER A 197 45.02 -32.86 -59.25
N ASP A 198 43.93 -32.74 -60.01
CA ASP A 198 43.83 -33.22 -61.40
C ASP A 198 43.77 -32.03 -62.38
N VAL A 199 44.88 -31.74 -63.04
CA VAL A 199 45.02 -30.60 -63.97
C VAL A 199 44.06 -30.64 -65.17
N ASN A 200 43.48 -31.81 -65.48
CA ASN A 200 42.50 -31.92 -66.56
C ASN A 200 41.06 -31.57 -66.11
N ALA A 201 40.85 -31.35 -64.81
CA ALA A 201 39.56 -30.99 -64.22
C ALA A 201 39.45 -29.49 -63.87
N TRP A 202 40.48 -28.69 -64.15
CA TRP A 202 40.50 -27.26 -63.87
C TRP A 202 39.70 -26.46 -64.91
N ASN A 203 39.03 -25.41 -64.45
CA ASN A 203 38.32 -24.47 -65.32
C ASN A 203 39.26 -23.33 -65.72
N TRP A 204 39.54 -23.24 -67.00
CA TRP A 204 40.43 -22.23 -67.58
C TRP A 204 39.62 -21.04 -68.09
N LEU A 205 40.18 -19.85 -67.93
CA LEU A 205 39.63 -18.64 -68.51
C LEU A 205 39.68 -18.79 -70.05
N GLU A 206 38.55 -18.57 -70.71
CA GLU A 206 38.45 -18.76 -72.15
C GLU A 206 39.37 -17.80 -72.93
N ALA A 207 39.85 -18.24 -74.09
CA ALA A 207 40.70 -17.41 -74.95
C ALA A 207 39.95 -16.15 -75.41
N GLY A 208 40.44 -14.97 -75.05
CA GLY A 208 39.80 -13.69 -75.36
C GLY A 208 40.58 -12.47 -74.87
N VAL A 209 39.92 -11.31 -74.89
CA VAL A 209 40.51 -10.04 -74.44
C VAL A 209 39.84 -9.61 -73.12
N TYR A 210 40.66 -9.32 -72.10
CA TYR A 210 40.18 -9.05 -70.74
C TYR A 210 40.91 -7.87 -70.10
N ALA A 211 40.18 -7.06 -69.34
CA ALA A 211 40.75 -6.13 -68.37
C ALA A 211 40.99 -6.88 -67.05
N LEU A 212 42.21 -6.84 -66.52
CA LEU A 212 42.57 -7.61 -65.32
C LEU A 212 42.79 -6.69 -64.11
N ASN A 213 42.03 -6.92 -63.04
CA ASN A 213 42.35 -6.40 -61.71
C ASN A 213 43.25 -7.42 -61.00
N ILE A 214 44.55 -7.17 -61.09
CA ILE A 214 45.59 -8.06 -60.57
C ILE A 214 45.60 -8.09 -59.04
N VAL A 215 45.21 -6.99 -58.39
CA VAL A 215 45.20 -6.85 -56.92
C VAL A 215 44.15 -7.79 -56.32
N ASP A 216 42.96 -7.80 -56.92
CA ASP A 216 41.81 -8.54 -56.40
C ASP A 216 41.57 -9.89 -57.11
N ASN A 217 42.44 -10.28 -58.04
CA ASN A 217 42.33 -11.49 -58.87
C ASN A 217 40.99 -11.57 -59.64
N GLN A 218 40.63 -10.52 -60.35
CA GLN A 218 39.42 -10.47 -61.17
C GLN A 218 39.74 -10.17 -62.63
N ALA A 219 38.93 -10.71 -63.54
CA ALA A 219 38.95 -10.43 -64.97
C ALA A 219 37.59 -9.91 -65.44
N PHE A 220 37.61 -8.93 -66.35
CA PHE A 220 36.42 -8.42 -67.01
C PHE A 220 36.57 -8.61 -68.52
N ILE A 221 35.52 -9.05 -69.20
CA ILE A 221 35.56 -9.19 -70.66
C ILE A 221 35.67 -7.79 -71.27
N ALA A 222 36.69 -7.58 -72.10
CA ALA A 222 36.95 -6.29 -72.75
C ALA A 222 36.83 -6.41 -74.27
N GLU A 223 36.15 -5.46 -74.89
CA GLU A 223 35.96 -5.41 -76.33
C GLU A 223 36.66 -4.18 -76.92
N ALA A 224 37.24 -4.35 -78.11
CA ALA A 224 37.86 -3.25 -78.84
C ALA A 224 36.80 -2.38 -79.52
N ASN A 225 36.86 -1.08 -79.27
CA ASN A 225 36.02 -0.08 -79.91
C ASN A 225 36.57 0.29 -81.30
N ASP A 226 35.73 0.86 -82.17
CA ASP A 226 36.10 1.27 -83.54
C ASP A 226 37.26 2.30 -83.61
N ASP A 227 37.55 2.99 -82.50
CA ASP A 227 38.60 4.00 -82.36
C ASP A 227 39.93 3.46 -81.80
N GLY A 228 40.00 2.16 -81.49
CA GLY A 228 41.18 1.50 -80.93
C GLY A 228 41.29 1.56 -79.39
N SER A 229 40.29 2.10 -78.69
CA SER A 229 40.15 1.97 -77.23
C SER A 229 39.45 0.65 -76.84
N TYR A 230 39.43 0.33 -75.55
CA TYR A 230 38.74 -0.86 -75.03
C TYR A 230 37.63 -0.46 -74.05
N SER A 231 36.53 -1.21 -74.01
CA SER A 231 35.45 -1.05 -73.02
C SER A 231 35.02 -2.40 -72.45
N LEU A 232 34.47 -2.42 -71.23
CA LEU A 232 33.94 -3.66 -70.64
C LEU A 232 32.63 -4.03 -71.33
N SER A 233 32.51 -5.26 -71.82
CA SER A 233 31.27 -5.75 -72.44
C SER A 233 30.22 -6.16 -71.40
N THR A 234 30.66 -6.52 -70.19
CA THR A 234 29.81 -6.80 -69.01
C THR A 234 30.42 -6.18 -67.76
N GLY A 235 29.59 -5.64 -66.86
CA GLY A 235 30.04 -5.11 -65.56
C GLY A 235 30.32 -6.18 -64.49
N THR A 236 30.02 -7.45 -64.77
CA THR A 236 30.21 -8.56 -63.82
C THR A 236 31.67 -9.05 -63.87
N PRO A 237 32.42 -9.05 -62.75
CA PRO A 237 33.76 -9.63 -62.71
C PRO A 237 33.72 -11.15 -62.80
N ILE A 238 34.74 -11.73 -63.43
CA ILE A 238 35.07 -13.16 -63.37
C ILE A 238 36.17 -13.31 -62.33
N ALA A 239 35.86 -14.00 -61.22
CA ALA A 239 36.84 -14.29 -60.19
C ALA A 239 37.90 -15.28 -60.72
N LEU A 240 39.17 -15.01 -60.44
CA LEU A 240 40.30 -15.86 -60.81
C LEU A 240 40.84 -16.60 -59.58
N ALA A 241 41.23 -17.85 -59.77
CA ALA A 241 41.83 -18.63 -58.72
C ALA A 241 43.24 -18.11 -58.39
N ARG A 242 43.59 -18.12 -57.11
CA ARG A 242 44.93 -17.73 -56.66
C ARG A 242 45.93 -18.82 -57.08
N GLN A 243 46.81 -18.50 -58.05
CA GLN A 243 47.73 -19.47 -58.69
C GLN A 243 49.21 -19.08 -58.59
N TYR A 244 50.11 -20.05 -58.87
CA TYR A 244 51.56 -19.85 -58.90
C TYR A 244 52.16 -20.37 -60.24
N PRO A 245 52.85 -19.54 -61.04
CA PRO A 245 53.16 -18.12 -60.78
C PRO A 245 51.88 -17.24 -60.78
N SER A 246 51.89 -16.14 -60.03
CA SER A 246 50.72 -15.25 -59.92
C SER A 246 50.29 -14.72 -61.28
N VAL A 247 49.01 -14.32 -61.42
CA VAL A 247 48.48 -13.71 -62.65
C VAL A 247 49.38 -12.55 -63.09
N GLU A 248 49.81 -11.70 -62.15
CA GLU A 248 50.78 -10.62 -62.36
C GLU A 248 52.07 -11.09 -63.06
N THR A 249 52.62 -12.22 -62.62
CA THR A 249 53.85 -12.79 -63.18
C THR A 249 53.61 -13.35 -64.58
N MET A 250 52.42 -13.91 -64.84
CA MET A 250 52.06 -14.47 -66.15
C MET A 250 51.92 -13.36 -67.20
N VAL A 251 51.25 -12.26 -66.85
CA VAL A 251 51.03 -11.13 -67.78
C VAL A 251 52.23 -10.19 -67.90
N SER A 252 53.20 -10.27 -66.98
CA SER A 252 54.38 -9.39 -66.94
C SER A 252 55.24 -9.37 -68.21
N ASN A 253 55.11 -10.37 -69.09
CA ASN A 253 55.85 -10.46 -70.36
C ASN A 253 54.98 -10.23 -71.61
N ASP A 254 53.67 -9.99 -71.45
CA ASP A 254 52.75 -9.77 -72.56
C ASP A 254 52.52 -8.29 -72.85
N THR A 255 52.07 -8.00 -74.08
CA THR A 255 51.85 -6.61 -74.51
C THR A 255 50.47 -6.15 -74.07
N VAL A 256 50.41 -5.14 -73.18
CA VAL A 256 49.19 -4.44 -72.81
C VAL A 256 48.54 -3.85 -74.06
N LEU A 257 47.27 -4.18 -74.30
CA LEU A 257 46.51 -3.74 -75.48
C LEU A 257 45.89 -2.35 -75.29
N GLY A 258 45.55 -2.00 -74.06
CA GLY A 258 44.98 -0.71 -73.65
C GLY A 258 44.67 -0.70 -72.15
N ASN A 259 44.06 0.36 -71.65
CA ASN A 259 43.56 0.44 -70.27
C ASN A 259 42.05 0.72 -70.29
N VAL A 260 41.36 0.27 -69.25
CA VAL A 260 39.96 0.60 -68.95
C VAL A 260 39.91 1.20 -67.55
N THR A 261 39.23 2.34 -67.40
CA THR A 261 39.10 3.04 -66.13
C THR A 261 37.75 2.74 -65.51
N LEU A 262 37.75 2.30 -64.25
CA LEU A 262 36.56 2.23 -63.39
C LEU A 262 36.50 3.50 -62.54
N GLU A 263 35.43 4.28 -62.71
CA GLU A 263 35.14 5.45 -61.89
C GLU A 263 34.34 5.01 -60.65
N GLN A 264 34.72 5.50 -59.46
CA GLN A 264 34.02 5.21 -58.21
C GLN A 264 32.84 6.17 -58.01
N ASP A 265 31.74 5.68 -57.43
CA ASP A 265 30.60 6.51 -57.03
C ASP A 265 30.96 7.40 -55.82
N GLN A 266 30.48 8.64 -55.81
CA GLN A 266 30.89 9.72 -54.89
C GLN A 266 30.18 9.67 -53.52
N ALA A 267 29.84 8.49 -53.01
CA ALA A 267 29.25 8.36 -51.68
C ALA A 267 30.37 8.37 -50.61
N GLU A 268 30.25 9.24 -49.60
CA GLU A 268 31.15 9.19 -48.44
C GLU A 268 31.01 7.84 -47.71
N PRO A 269 32.13 7.27 -47.18
CA PRO A 269 32.07 6.02 -46.44
C PRO A 269 31.15 6.19 -45.23
N ASN A 270 30.27 5.21 -44.98
CA ASN A 270 29.37 5.26 -43.83
C ASN A 270 30.17 4.91 -42.56
N ILE A 271 30.70 5.93 -41.89
CA ILE A 271 31.47 5.78 -40.66
C ILE A 271 30.59 6.08 -39.45
N VAL A 272 30.52 5.14 -38.51
CA VAL A 272 29.82 5.28 -37.24
C VAL A 272 30.84 5.26 -36.10
N PHE A 273 30.76 6.26 -35.22
CA PHE A 273 31.53 6.34 -33.98
C PHE A 273 30.69 5.85 -32.80
N GLU A 274 31.26 5.02 -31.94
CA GLU A 274 30.61 4.53 -30.72
C GLU A 274 31.63 4.42 -29.57
N THR A 275 31.18 4.33 -28.32
CA THR A 275 32.08 4.13 -27.18
C THR A 275 32.51 2.66 -27.08
N TYR A 276 33.78 2.39 -26.75
CA TYR A 276 34.34 1.02 -26.76
C TYR A 276 33.81 0.10 -25.64
N TRP A 277 33.22 0.65 -24.57
CA TRP A 277 32.63 -0.11 -23.45
C TRP A 277 31.14 0.21 -23.30
N GLU A 278 30.32 -0.79 -22.94
CA GLU A 278 28.86 -0.67 -22.80
C GLU A 278 28.44 0.44 -21.79
N ASP A 279 29.24 0.66 -20.75
CA ASP A 279 28.97 1.69 -19.75
C ASP A 279 29.47 3.09 -20.12
N GLY A 280 30.16 3.28 -21.26
CA GLY A 280 30.49 4.57 -21.89
C GLY A 280 31.26 5.59 -21.04
N GLY A 281 31.59 5.28 -19.79
CA GLY A 281 32.39 6.11 -18.92
C GLY A 281 31.88 7.56 -18.78
N GLY A 282 30.57 7.77 -18.63
CA GLY A 282 30.01 9.12 -18.50
C GLY A 282 30.00 9.96 -19.79
N PHE A 283 30.38 9.41 -20.95
CA PHE A 283 30.21 10.03 -22.26
C PHE A 283 29.24 9.23 -23.16
N LYS A 284 28.57 9.95 -24.05
CA LYS A 284 27.66 9.42 -25.06
C LYS A 284 28.08 9.95 -26.43
N ILE A 285 28.01 9.12 -27.48
CA ILE A 285 28.24 9.54 -28.86
C ILE A 285 26.94 9.41 -29.62
N GLU A 286 26.51 10.49 -30.27
CA GLU A 286 25.35 10.52 -31.16
C GLU A 286 25.78 10.96 -32.55
N GLY A 287 25.87 10.00 -33.47
CA GLY A 287 26.48 10.23 -34.78
C GLY A 287 27.95 10.61 -34.65
N ASN A 288 28.28 11.85 -35.00
CA ASN A 288 29.63 12.40 -34.86
C ASN A 288 29.80 13.25 -33.58
N ASN A 289 28.72 13.52 -32.85
CA ASN A 289 28.73 14.42 -31.72
C ASN A 289 28.99 13.67 -30.42
N VAL A 290 29.89 14.18 -29.59
CA VAL A 290 30.21 13.67 -28.26
C VAL A 290 29.49 14.51 -27.22
N PHE A 291 28.78 13.87 -26.32
CA PHE A 291 28.07 14.45 -25.18
C PHE A 291 28.53 13.80 -23.88
N LEU A 292 28.24 14.41 -22.74
CA LEU A 292 28.19 13.70 -21.46
C LEU A 292 26.97 12.78 -21.45
N LYS A 293 27.00 11.71 -20.64
CA LYS A 293 25.80 10.91 -20.35
C LYS A 293 24.84 11.71 -19.47
N ASP A 294 23.57 11.37 -19.53
CA ASP A 294 22.56 11.94 -18.65
C ASP A 294 22.94 11.68 -17.19
N GLY A 295 22.87 12.72 -16.36
CA GLY A 295 23.34 12.68 -14.96
C GLY A 295 24.83 12.98 -14.76
N PHE A 296 25.66 13.06 -15.81
CA PHE A 296 27.07 13.42 -15.69
C PHE A 296 27.32 14.89 -16.05
N TYR A 297 28.08 15.60 -15.22
CA TYR A 297 28.43 17.01 -15.44
C TYR A 297 29.90 17.32 -15.13
N LEU A 298 30.42 18.39 -15.74
CA LEU A 298 31.77 18.89 -15.46
C LEU A 298 31.77 19.78 -14.21
N ASN A 299 32.72 19.60 -13.30
CA ASN A 299 32.92 20.45 -12.12
C ASN A 299 34.42 20.74 -11.90
N LEU A 300 34.80 22.01 -11.92
CA LEU A 300 36.18 22.47 -11.82
C LEU A 300 36.73 22.47 -10.39
N ASP A 301 35.84 22.61 -9.40
CA ASP A 301 36.17 22.77 -7.97
C ASP A 301 35.81 21.52 -7.14
N TYR A 302 35.59 20.39 -7.80
CA TYR A 302 35.30 19.12 -7.13
C TYR A 302 36.54 18.61 -6.38
N GLY A 303 36.61 18.90 -5.07
CA GLY A 303 37.71 18.49 -4.20
C GLY A 303 39.05 19.19 -4.47
N SER A 304 40.14 18.70 -3.86
CA SER A 304 41.47 19.35 -3.90
C SER A 304 42.34 18.96 -5.11
N GLY A 305 41.75 18.53 -6.23
CA GLY A 305 42.45 17.85 -7.33
C GLY A 305 42.46 18.52 -8.71
N GLY A 306 41.56 19.47 -8.98
CA GLY A 306 41.37 20.05 -10.33
C GLY A 306 40.03 19.63 -10.96
N PRO A 307 39.84 19.75 -12.29
CA PRO A 307 38.56 19.48 -12.94
C PRO A 307 38.16 18.00 -12.90
N HIS A 308 36.90 17.72 -12.57
CA HIS A 308 36.34 16.38 -12.55
C HIS A 308 35.09 16.25 -13.43
N LEU A 309 34.88 15.05 -13.94
CA LEU A 309 33.59 14.58 -14.43
C LEU A 309 32.85 13.92 -13.26
N VAL A 310 31.70 14.45 -12.88
CA VAL A 310 30.95 14.03 -11.69
C VAL A 310 29.67 13.33 -12.11
N ASP A 311 29.41 12.18 -11.51
CA ASP A 311 28.14 11.46 -11.60
C ASP A 311 27.19 12.03 -10.54
N ALA A 312 26.08 12.63 -10.97
CA ALA A 312 25.08 13.21 -10.07
C ALA A 312 24.38 12.16 -9.18
N SER A 313 24.30 10.90 -9.63
CA SER A 313 23.57 9.84 -8.91
C SER A 313 24.36 9.27 -7.73
N THR A 314 25.69 9.20 -7.86
CA THR A 314 26.58 8.63 -6.84
C THR A 314 27.39 9.69 -6.10
N GLY A 315 27.42 10.92 -6.63
CA GLY A 315 28.23 12.01 -6.12
C GLY A 315 29.73 11.82 -6.32
N GLY A 316 30.17 10.76 -7.02
CA GLY A 316 31.57 10.43 -7.27
C GLY A 316 32.16 11.19 -8.46
N GLY A 317 33.36 11.75 -8.31
CA GLY A 317 34.05 12.49 -9.36
C GLY A 317 35.32 11.81 -9.87
N TYR A 318 35.51 11.80 -11.20
CA TYR A 318 36.71 11.33 -11.88
C TYR A 318 37.56 12.51 -12.38
N LEU A 319 38.84 12.53 -12.04
CA LEU A 319 39.75 13.62 -12.43
C LEU A 319 40.00 13.62 -13.94
N LEU A 320 39.90 14.80 -14.56
CA LEU A 320 40.21 15.01 -15.97
C LEU A 320 41.65 15.55 -16.12
N GLY A 321 42.54 14.75 -16.71
CA GLY A 321 43.93 15.14 -17.02
C GLY A 321 45.03 14.36 -16.26
N ASP A 322 46.28 14.81 -16.44
CA ASP A 322 47.53 14.08 -16.16
C ASP A 322 47.74 13.76 -14.65
N GLY A 323 47.18 12.63 -14.21
CA GLY A 323 47.35 12.02 -12.89
C GLY A 323 47.58 10.51 -12.99
N ASP A 324 47.74 9.80 -11.87
CA ASP A 324 48.07 8.36 -11.88
C ASP A 324 46.98 7.45 -12.48
N ASN A 325 45.77 7.99 -12.76
CA ASN A 325 44.66 7.31 -13.44
C ASN A 325 43.70 8.36 -14.08
N PRO A 326 44.02 8.91 -15.26
CA PRO A 326 43.14 9.84 -15.96
C PRO A 326 41.89 9.11 -16.48
N PHE A 327 40.78 9.81 -16.56
CA PHE A 327 39.58 9.30 -17.22
C PHE A 327 39.74 9.35 -18.75
N GLU A 328 39.67 8.21 -19.45
CA GLU A 328 39.93 8.11 -20.90
C GLU A 328 38.64 7.84 -21.71
N LEU A 329 38.37 8.68 -22.72
CA LEU A 329 37.32 8.42 -23.72
C LEU A 329 37.85 7.44 -24.78
N SER A 330 37.31 6.22 -24.79
CA SER A 330 37.65 5.19 -25.79
C SER A 330 36.56 5.10 -26.87
N ILE A 331 36.95 5.29 -28.13
CA ILE A 331 36.05 5.33 -29.29
C ILE A 331 36.33 4.16 -30.23
N LYS A 332 35.27 3.50 -30.70
CA LYS A 332 35.26 2.49 -31.75
C LYS A 332 34.69 3.10 -33.04
N VAL A 333 35.26 2.70 -34.17
CA VAL A 333 34.86 3.14 -35.51
C VAL A 333 34.37 1.92 -36.28
N SER A 334 33.14 1.96 -36.81
CA SER A 334 32.55 0.90 -37.64
C SER A 334 32.06 1.48 -38.97
N GLY A 335 32.13 0.72 -40.06
CA GLY A 335 31.79 1.24 -41.40
C GLY A 335 32.55 0.56 -42.54
N ASP A 336 32.48 1.16 -43.74
CA ASP A 336 33.17 0.73 -44.98
C ASP A 336 34.70 0.92 -44.92
N VAL A 337 35.35 0.47 -43.85
CA VAL A 337 36.79 0.60 -43.64
C VAL A 337 37.37 -0.74 -43.24
N THR A 338 38.31 -1.23 -44.06
CA THR A 338 39.16 -2.37 -43.67
C THR A 338 40.25 -1.86 -42.74
N ILE A 339 40.04 -1.96 -41.43
CA ILE A 339 41.07 -1.67 -40.43
C ILE A 339 41.84 -2.95 -40.14
N GLY A 340 43.15 -2.93 -40.35
CA GLY A 340 44.01 -4.09 -40.09
C GLY A 340 44.10 -4.40 -38.59
N TYR A 341 43.78 -5.66 -38.25
CA TYR A 341 43.88 -6.33 -36.93
C TYR A 341 42.77 -5.94 -35.93
N THR A 342 41.86 -6.79 -35.44
CA THR A 342 41.67 -8.26 -35.44
C THR A 342 40.17 -8.60 -35.35
N GLY A 343 39.67 -9.42 -36.28
CA GLY A 343 38.50 -10.29 -36.09
C GLY A 343 37.13 -9.75 -36.50
N ILE A 344 36.68 -10.13 -37.71
CA ILE A 344 35.52 -11.01 -38.02
C ILE A 344 35.21 -10.83 -39.51
N ASP A 345 35.15 -11.95 -40.24
CA ASP A 345 34.71 -11.99 -41.64
C ASP A 345 33.21 -11.69 -41.72
N VAL A 346 32.81 -10.77 -42.61
CA VAL A 346 31.45 -10.71 -43.13
C VAL A 346 31.53 -10.69 -44.66
N ILE A 347 31.35 -11.85 -45.27
CA ILE A 347 31.02 -11.98 -46.69
C ILE A 347 29.55 -12.43 -46.73
N ASP A 348 28.68 -11.56 -47.23
CA ASP A 348 27.32 -11.95 -47.65
C ASP A 348 27.40 -12.77 -48.96
N GLY A 349 26.69 -13.89 -48.99
CA GLY A 349 26.72 -14.89 -50.04
C GLY A 349 25.78 -14.65 -51.22
N ASN A 350 25.31 -13.42 -51.50
CA ASN A 350 24.34 -13.18 -52.57
C ASN A 350 24.54 -11.93 -53.48
N GLU A 351 25.78 -11.46 -53.70
CA GLU A 351 26.19 -10.59 -54.84
C GLU A 351 25.14 -9.60 -55.42
N LYS A 352 24.50 -8.77 -54.59
CA LYS A 352 23.65 -7.66 -55.09
C LYS A 352 23.77 -6.41 -54.21
N TYR A 353 24.61 -5.48 -54.65
CA TYR A 353 24.44 -4.06 -54.34
C TYR A 353 23.63 -3.39 -55.44
N PHE A 354 22.73 -2.48 -55.00
CA PHE A 354 21.87 -1.55 -55.74
C PHE A 354 20.60 -2.13 -56.41
N THR A 355 19.45 -2.03 -55.75
CA THR A 355 18.42 -0.99 -56.01
C THR A 355 17.22 -1.08 -55.04
N HIS A 356 17.02 0.00 -54.27
CA HIS A 356 15.79 0.67 -53.83
C HIS A 356 14.51 -0.14 -53.54
N GLU A 357 14.03 -0.12 -52.29
CA GLU A 357 12.91 0.74 -51.87
C GLU A 357 12.86 0.86 -50.33
N SER A 358 12.94 2.11 -49.86
CA SER A 358 12.46 2.61 -48.57
C SER A 358 12.47 1.69 -47.34
N ALA A 359 13.52 1.80 -46.52
CA ALA A 359 13.37 1.84 -45.07
C ALA A 359 14.39 2.85 -44.53
N GLU A 360 13.91 3.99 -44.07
CA GLU A 360 14.65 4.82 -43.13
C GLU A 360 14.90 3.95 -41.89
N ILE A 361 16.13 3.48 -41.67
CA ILE A 361 16.51 3.04 -40.34
C ILE A 361 16.81 4.32 -39.56
N ALA A 362 15.77 4.83 -38.90
CA ALA A 362 15.91 5.91 -37.94
C ALA A 362 16.88 5.45 -36.83
N ALA A 363 17.78 6.34 -36.44
CA ALA A 363 18.59 6.18 -35.25
C ALA A 363 17.67 5.97 -34.03
N GLY A 364 17.90 4.89 -33.27
CA GLY A 364 17.11 4.53 -32.08
C GLY A 364 16.34 3.21 -32.15
N GLY A 365 16.79 2.23 -32.94
CA GLY A 365 16.13 0.92 -33.11
C GLY A 365 16.21 0.01 -31.88
N GLY A 366 15.54 0.37 -30.80
CA GLY A 366 15.01 -0.53 -29.78
C GLY A 366 13.50 -0.57 -29.92
N TYR A 367 12.88 -1.71 -29.61
CA TYR A 367 11.42 -1.80 -29.52
C TYR A 367 10.88 -0.78 -28.50
N ASN A 368 9.63 -0.36 -28.66
CA ASN A 368 8.88 0.39 -27.65
C ASN A 368 7.76 -0.51 -27.12
N PHE A 369 7.71 -0.71 -25.81
CA PHE A 369 6.56 -1.33 -25.15
C PHE A 369 5.59 -0.25 -24.70
N THR A 370 4.33 -0.37 -25.12
CA THR A 370 3.24 0.50 -24.69
C THR A 370 2.29 -0.29 -23.82
N ALA A 371 2.30 0.00 -22.52
CA ALA A 371 1.36 -0.60 -21.57
C ALA A 371 -0.08 -0.26 -21.94
N MET A 372 -1.00 -1.14 -21.60
CA MET A 372 -2.44 -0.98 -21.79
C MET A 372 -3.18 -1.11 -20.47
N ASP A 373 -4.31 -0.43 -20.37
CA ASP A 373 -5.18 -0.57 -19.20
C ASP A 373 -5.81 -1.96 -19.18
N PHE A 374 -5.80 -2.59 -18.01
CA PHE A 374 -6.46 -3.87 -17.77
C PHE A 374 -6.99 -3.95 -16.34
N ASN A 375 -7.99 -4.79 -16.12
CA ASN A 375 -8.57 -4.96 -14.80
C ASN A 375 -7.78 -6.00 -13.99
N GLY A 376 -7.58 -5.75 -12.69
CA GLY A 376 -7.17 -6.79 -11.76
C GLY A 376 -8.10 -7.99 -11.82
N PHE A 377 -7.57 -9.19 -11.59
CA PHE A 377 -8.29 -10.47 -11.67
C PHE A 377 -8.81 -10.86 -13.07
N GLU A 378 -8.47 -10.10 -14.12
CA GLU A 378 -8.81 -10.44 -15.51
C GLU A 378 -7.90 -11.56 -16.04
N PHE A 379 -8.49 -12.72 -16.32
CA PHE A 379 -7.79 -13.83 -16.97
C PHE A 379 -7.41 -13.50 -18.40
N GLY A 380 -6.14 -13.71 -18.75
CA GLY A 380 -5.65 -13.46 -20.10
C GLY A 380 -5.58 -11.98 -20.47
N ALA A 381 -5.51 -11.09 -19.47
CA ALA A 381 -5.44 -9.64 -19.65
C ALA A 381 -4.36 -9.24 -20.66
N VAL A 382 -4.70 -8.27 -21.52
CA VAL A 382 -3.74 -7.66 -22.44
C VAL A 382 -2.93 -6.61 -21.69
N LEU A 383 -1.63 -6.86 -21.55
CA LEU A 383 -0.73 -6.00 -20.76
C LEU A 383 -0.17 -4.84 -21.59
N GLY A 384 0.04 -5.06 -22.88
CA GLY A 384 0.52 -4.01 -23.77
C GLY A 384 0.97 -4.50 -25.13
N MET A 385 1.51 -3.57 -25.92
CA MET A 385 1.96 -3.84 -27.29
C MET A 385 3.44 -3.53 -27.47
N VAL A 386 4.12 -4.41 -28.18
CA VAL A 386 5.48 -4.20 -28.66
C VAL A 386 5.38 -3.57 -30.05
N SER A 387 6.01 -2.43 -30.24
CA SER A 387 6.25 -1.85 -31.56
C SER A 387 7.74 -1.80 -31.84
N ALA A 388 8.13 -2.03 -33.10
CA ALA A 388 9.49 -1.84 -33.57
C ALA A 388 9.44 -0.78 -34.68
N GLY A 389 10.50 0.01 -34.81
CA GLY A 389 10.64 1.00 -35.89
C GLY A 389 10.89 0.39 -37.28
N PHE A 390 10.73 -0.93 -37.44
CA PHE A 390 10.97 -1.70 -38.66
C PHE A 390 10.00 -2.88 -38.79
N ASP A 391 9.81 -3.39 -40.01
CA ASP A 391 8.95 -4.56 -40.31
C ASP A 391 9.62 -5.88 -39.89
N TYR A 392 8.81 -6.81 -39.35
CA TYR A 392 9.23 -8.16 -38.92
C TYR A 392 8.10 -9.18 -39.14
N ASP A 393 8.45 -10.44 -39.41
CA ASP A 393 7.54 -11.57 -39.63
C ASP A 393 6.92 -12.13 -38.33
N SER A 394 7.70 -12.26 -37.25
CA SER A 394 7.18 -12.79 -35.98
C SER A 394 7.94 -12.34 -34.74
N ILE A 395 7.22 -12.27 -33.61
CA ILE A 395 7.77 -12.02 -32.27
C ILE A 395 7.62 -13.28 -31.41
N ALA A 396 8.67 -13.67 -30.67
CA ALA A 396 8.64 -14.82 -29.76
C ALA A 396 9.29 -14.54 -28.39
N PHE A 397 8.78 -15.21 -27.35
CA PHE A 397 9.44 -15.27 -26.04
C PHE A 397 10.55 -16.32 -26.05
N THR A 398 11.68 -15.99 -25.43
CA THR A 398 12.81 -16.94 -25.35
C THR A 398 12.82 -17.73 -24.04
N TYR A 399 12.15 -17.26 -22.97
CA TYR A 399 12.35 -17.85 -21.64
C TYR A 399 11.18 -17.87 -20.63
N ASP A 400 9.98 -17.35 -20.92
CA ASP A 400 8.88 -17.44 -19.93
C ASP A 400 7.51 -17.73 -20.56
N GLU A 401 7.31 -19.00 -20.90
CA GLU A 401 6.01 -19.52 -21.34
C GLU A 401 5.09 -19.87 -20.14
N SER A 402 5.39 -19.49 -18.90
CA SER A 402 4.55 -19.91 -17.77
C SER A 402 3.42 -18.93 -17.45
N ILE A 403 3.66 -17.62 -17.66
CA ILE A 403 2.77 -16.52 -17.27
C ILE A 403 2.22 -15.78 -18.51
N LEU A 404 3.06 -15.56 -19.52
CA LEU A 404 2.77 -14.70 -20.68
C LEU A 404 2.52 -15.50 -21.96
N GLU A 405 1.78 -14.89 -22.88
CA GLU A 405 1.71 -15.30 -24.28
C GLU A 405 1.73 -14.09 -25.22
N LEU A 406 2.21 -14.32 -26.45
CA LEU A 406 2.23 -13.32 -27.52
C LEU A 406 1.11 -13.62 -28.51
N ALA A 407 0.25 -12.63 -28.73
CA ALA A 407 -0.79 -12.66 -29.75
C ALA A 407 -0.48 -11.60 -30.81
N GLY A 408 0.30 -11.98 -31.84
CA GLY A 408 0.85 -11.02 -32.80
C GLY A 408 1.94 -10.17 -32.15
N ASN A 409 1.71 -8.86 -32.01
CA ASN A 409 2.62 -7.93 -31.34
C ASN A 409 2.13 -7.49 -29.94
N THR A 410 1.09 -8.15 -29.44
CA THR A 410 0.51 -7.88 -28.12
C THR A 410 1.04 -8.88 -27.10
N ILE A 411 1.53 -8.39 -25.97
CA ILE A 411 1.84 -9.19 -24.79
C ILE A 411 0.58 -9.26 -23.93
N LYS A 412 0.14 -10.48 -23.63
CA LYS A 412 -0.98 -10.74 -22.73
C LYS A 412 -0.60 -11.81 -21.72
N LEU A 413 -1.32 -11.85 -20.61
CA LEU A 413 -1.32 -13.01 -19.72
C LEU A 413 -1.86 -14.22 -20.48
N LYS A 414 -1.46 -15.42 -20.07
CA LYS A 414 -2.14 -16.64 -20.53
C LYS A 414 -3.60 -16.62 -20.09
N ASP A 415 -4.47 -17.26 -20.88
CA ASP A 415 -5.93 -17.35 -20.60
C ASP A 415 -6.28 -17.95 -19.22
N THR A 416 -5.31 -18.57 -18.55
CA THR A 416 -5.49 -19.19 -17.24
C THR A 416 -4.77 -18.44 -16.12
N VAL A 417 -4.17 -17.29 -16.40
CA VAL A 417 -3.40 -16.49 -15.46
C VAL A 417 -4.07 -15.13 -15.30
N TYR A 418 -4.13 -14.64 -14.08
CA TYR A 418 -4.56 -13.28 -13.75
C TYR A 418 -3.51 -12.58 -12.89
N TYR A 419 -3.58 -11.26 -12.85
CA TYR A 419 -2.75 -10.42 -12.00
C TYR A 419 -3.62 -9.79 -10.90
N ASP A 420 -3.19 -9.95 -9.65
CA ASP A 420 -3.75 -9.23 -8.51
C ASP A 420 -2.92 -7.95 -8.30
N VAL A 421 -3.54 -6.81 -8.60
CA VAL A 421 -2.89 -5.50 -8.50
C VAL A 421 -2.60 -5.14 -7.04
N SER A 422 -3.47 -5.55 -6.10
CA SER A 422 -3.35 -5.24 -4.68
C SER A 422 -2.18 -5.98 -4.03
N GLN A 423 -2.05 -7.28 -4.32
CA GLN A 423 -0.98 -8.12 -3.79
C GLN A 423 0.30 -8.10 -4.65
N GLN A 424 0.24 -7.51 -5.84
CA GLN A 424 1.30 -7.52 -6.85
C GLN A 424 1.73 -8.95 -7.22
N THR A 425 0.77 -9.84 -7.44
CA THR A 425 1.01 -11.26 -7.72
C THR A 425 0.41 -11.72 -9.04
N PHE A 426 1.18 -12.54 -9.78
CA PHE A 426 0.69 -13.31 -10.93
C PHE A 426 0.25 -14.68 -10.46
N ASN A 427 -1.04 -14.99 -10.60
CA ASN A 427 -1.65 -16.18 -10.01
C ASN A 427 -1.93 -17.25 -11.07
N LEU A 428 -1.47 -18.48 -10.81
CA LEU A 428 -1.59 -19.61 -11.73
C LEU A 428 -2.73 -20.55 -11.31
N PRO A 429 -3.28 -21.36 -12.25
CA PRO A 429 -4.35 -22.32 -11.96
C PRO A 429 -4.00 -23.38 -10.92
N SER A 430 -2.71 -23.57 -10.67
CA SER A 430 -2.19 -24.52 -9.68
C SER A 430 -2.32 -24.03 -8.23
N GLY A 431 -2.72 -22.77 -8.01
CA GLY A 431 -2.70 -22.10 -6.71
C GLY A 431 -1.34 -21.54 -6.30
N SER A 432 -0.31 -21.70 -7.14
CA SER A 432 0.98 -21.01 -6.97
C SER A 432 0.94 -19.61 -7.56
N PHE A 433 1.76 -18.71 -7.02
CA PHE A 433 1.89 -17.33 -7.50
C PHE A 433 3.35 -16.90 -7.65
N PHE A 434 3.56 -15.85 -8.46
CA PHE A 434 4.83 -15.12 -8.55
C PHE A 434 4.62 -13.69 -8.09
N THR A 435 5.45 -13.20 -7.17
CA THR A 435 5.44 -11.79 -6.78
C THR A 435 6.14 -10.94 -7.84
N LEU A 436 5.66 -9.72 -8.07
CA LEU A 436 6.24 -8.81 -9.05
C LEU A 436 7.74 -8.57 -8.78
N GLY A 437 8.13 -8.36 -7.52
CA GLY A 437 9.53 -8.17 -7.13
C GLY A 437 10.44 -9.38 -7.34
N GLY A 438 9.86 -10.57 -7.57
CA GLY A 438 10.61 -11.79 -7.93
C GLY A 438 10.86 -11.94 -9.43
N LEU A 439 10.28 -11.09 -10.27
CA LEU A 439 10.37 -11.14 -11.73
C LEU A 439 11.22 -9.97 -12.26
N SER A 440 11.98 -10.22 -13.32
CA SER A 440 12.83 -9.20 -13.96
C SER A 440 12.20 -8.70 -15.25
N GLY A 441 12.37 -9.45 -16.35
CA GLY A 441 11.77 -9.12 -17.64
C GLY A 441 11.64 -10.33 -18.55
N ALA A 442 10.74 -10.22 -19.54
CA ALA A 442 10.55 -11.22 -20.58
C ALA A 442 11.34 -10.84 -21.83
N THR A 443 12.17 -11.76 -22.31
CA THR A 443 12.95 -11.56 -23.54
C THR A 443 12.07 -11.75 -24.78
N VAL A 444 12.00 -10.71 -25.59
CA VAL A 444 11.24 -10.61 -26.83
C VAL A 444 12.23 -10.64 -28.01
N THR A 445 12.02 -11.57 -28.96
CA THR A 445 12.83 -11.66 -30.18
C THR A 445 11.97 -11.38 -31.41
N ALA A 446 12.41 -10.43 -32.25
CA ALA A 446 11.81 -10.16 -33.55
C ALA A 446 12.58 -10.89 -34.67
N THR A 447 11.86 -11.55 -35.57
CA THR A 447 12.43 -12.33 -36.67
C THR A 447 11.87 -11.91 -38.01
N GLU A 448 12.70 -11.94 -39.05
CA GLU A 448 12.34 -11.72 -40.46
C GLU A 448 12.99 -12.84 -41.29
N ASP A 449 12.23 -13.53 -42.14
CA ASP A 449 12.70 -14.63 -42.98
C ASP A 449 13.48 -15.73 -42.21
N SER A 450 13.07 -15.99 -40.96
CA SER A 450 13.73 -16.93 -40.02
C SER A 450 15.11 -16.47 -39.48
N PHE A 451 15.46 -15.20 -39.64
CA PHE A 451 16.64 -14.58 -39.04
C PHE A 451 16.24 -13.72 -37.84
N ASN A 452 16.96 -13.85 -36.72
CA ASN A 452 16.77 -12.99 -35.56
C ASN A 452 17.31 -11.60 -35.87
N VAL A 453 16.40 -10.65 -36.07
CA VAL A 453 16.75 -9.26 -36.36
C VAL A 453 17.15 -8.54 -35.07
N PHE A 454 16.49 -8.89 -33.96
CA PHE A 454 16.68 -8.22 -32.68
C PHE A 454 16.16 -9.06 -31.49
N THR A 455 16.81 -8.96 -30.33
CA THR A 455 16.41 -9.61 -29.06
C THR A 455 16.68 -8.68 -27.87
N ASP A 456 15.68 -8.42 -27.04
CA ASP A 456 15.82 -7.57 -25.82
C ASP A 456 14.69 -7.84 -24.81
N ALA A 457 14.73 -7.26 -23.60
CA ALA A 457 13.89 -7.62 -22.46
C ALA A 457 12.89 -6.52 -22.03
N VAL A 458 11.60 -6.85 -22.02
CA VAL A 458 10.55 -5.98 -21.44
C VAL A 458 10.41 -6.30 -19.94
N ALA A 459 10.53 -5.31 -19.06
CA ALA A 459 10.40 -5.53 -17.62
C ALA A 459 8.94 -5.84 -17.23
N PHE A 460 8.73 -6.75 -16.26
CA PHE A 460 7.37 -7.05 -15.78
C PHE A 460 6.73 -5.85 -15.08
N SER A 461 7.54 -5.01 -14.41
CA SER A 461 7.08 -3.74 -13.81
C SER A 461 6.43 -2.82 -14.84
N ASP A 462 6.97 -2.77 -16.05
CA ASP A 462 6.47 -1.90 -17.13
C ASP A 462 5.20 -2.49 -17.77
N MET A 463 5.05 -3.81 -17.76
CA MET A 463 3.87 -4.50 -18.29
C MET A 463 2.62 -4.28 -17.45
N ILE A 464 2.76 -4.10 -16.14
CA ILE A 464 1.62 -4.03 -15.22
C ILE A 464 1.18 -2.61 -14.87
N THR A 465 1.82 -1.57 -15.43
CA THR A 465 1.54 -0.17 -15.05
C THR A 465 0.12 0.29 -15.38
N GLY A 466 -0.57 -0.38 -16.30
CA GLY A 466 -1.99 -0.13 -16.62
C GLY A 466 -2.99 -0.92 -15.77
N GLY A 467 -2.53 -1.68 -14.77
CA GLY A 467 -3.40 -2.51 -13.93
C GLY A 467 -4.29 -1.67 -13.02
N GLN A 468 -5.60 -1.89 -13.10
CA GLN A 468 -6.60 -1.24 -12.25
C GLN A 468 -6.96 -2.11 -11.05
N VAL A 469 -7.01 -1.51 -9.85
CA VAL A 469 -7.52 -2.17 -8.64
C VAL A 469 -9.02 -2.42 -8.82
N MET A 470 -9.43 -3.68 -8.60
CA MET A 470 -10.80 -4.13 -8.73
C MET A 470 -11.21 -4.90 -7.48
N PRO A 471 -12.49 -4.93 -7.10
CA PRO A 471 -12.96 -5.77 -6.00
C PRO A 471 -12.59 -7.23 -6.21
N ALA A 472 -12.06 -7.87 -5.16
CA ALA A 472 -11.65 -9.26 -5.22
C ALA A 472 -12.87 -10.17 -5.52
N PRO A 473 -12.83 -10.97 -6.60
CA PRO A 473 -13.84 -11.99 -6.84
C PRO A 473 -13.77 -13.06 -5.73
N TYR A 474 -14.91 -13.67 -5.39
CA TYR A 474 -14.99 -14.68 -4.32
C TYR A 474 -13.96 -15.82 -4.44
N TRP A 475 -13.68 -16.27 -5.66
CA TRP A 475 -12.74 -17.36 -5.93
C TRP A 475 -11.27 -16.95 -5.74
N ALA A 476 -10.96 -15.66 -5.73
CA ALA A 476 -9.61 -15.15 -5.50
C ALA A 476 -9.24 -15.11 -4.00
N GLY A 477 -10.24 -15.25 -3.13
CA GLY A 477 -10.08 -15.10 -1.69
C GLY A 477 -10.15 -13.64 -1.26
N VAL A 478 -10.00 -13.43 0.05
CA VAL A 478 -10.14 -12.12 0.68
C VAL A 478 -8.77 -11.61 1.15
N PRO A 479 -8.50 -10.29 1.08
CA PRO A 479 -7.26 -9.72 1.59
C PRO A 479 -7.08 -10.01 3.08
N ALA A 480 -5.92 -10.55 3.45
CA ALA A 480 -5.57 -10.86 4.83
C ALA A 480 -4.10 -10.56 5.12
N GLY A 481 -3.84 -10.08 6.34
CA GLY A 481 -2.52 -9.83 6.88
C GLY A 481 -2.15 -10.83 7.97
N THR A 482 -0.91 -10.77 8.46
CA THR A 482 -0.45 -11.58 9.60
C THR A 482 0.17 -10.69 10.69
N LYS A 483 0.01 -11.09 11.95
CA LYS A 483 0.62 -10.46 13.14
C LYS A 483 1.26 -11.53 14.01
N ALA A 484 2.36 -11.23 14.70
CA ALA A 484 2.92 -12.15 15.67
C ALA A 484 1.91 -12.44 16.79
N LEU A 485 1.83 -13.67 17.28
CA LEU A 485 0.92 -14.04 18.36
C LEU A 485 1.18 -13.21 19.64
N PRO A 486 0.12 -12.87 20.42
CA PRO A 486 0.27 -12.11 21.65
C PRO A 486 0.99 -12.91 22.73
N THR A 487 1.59 -12.18 23.69
CA THR A 487 2.28 -12.79 24.84
C THR A 487 1.38 -13.06 26.04
N GLU A 488 0.26 -12.33 26.15
CA GLU A 488 -0.75 -12.54 27.19
C GLU A 488 -1.48 -13.88 26.91
N THR A 489 -1.64 -14.71 27.93
CA THR A 489 -2.04 -16.12 27.75
C THR A 489 -3.50 -16.27 27.36
N ASN A 490 -4.38 -15.46 27.94
CA ASN A 490 -5.82 -15.54 27.71
C ASN A 490 -6.21 -14.90 26.36
N ILE A 491 -5.58 -13.79 25.97
CA ILE A 491 -5.71 -13.23 24.62
C ILE A 491 -5.19 -14.25 23.59
N LYS A 492 -4.02 -14.86 23.84
CA LYS A 492 -3.47 -15.87 22.94
C LYS A 492 -4.35 -17.12 22.82
N ALA A 493 -5.05 -17.50 23.89
CA ALA A 493 -6.00 -18.62 23.87
C ALA A 493 -7.11 -18.44 22.84
N LEU A 494 -7.44 -17.20 22.48
CA LEU A 494 -8.45 -16.87 21.47
C LEU A 494 -7.85 -16.61 20.07
N MET A 495 -6.63 -17.05 19.77
CA MET A 495 -5.99 -16.83 18.47
C MET A 495 -5.78 -18.13 17.70
N PHE A 496 -5.98 -18.10 16.38
CA PHE A 496 -5.48 -19.15 15.50
C PHE A 496 -3.98 -18.95 15.24
N GLY A 497 -3.15 -19.93 15.62
CA GLY A 497 -1.71 -19.89 15.42
C GLY A 497 -1.25 -20.61 14.16
N ASP A 498 -0.37 -19.98 13.37
CA ASP A 498 0.38 -20.66 12.32
C ASP A 498 1.71 -21.26 12.85
N SER A 499 2.39 -22.03 12.00
CA SER A 499 3.67 -22.66 12.35
C SER A 499 4.82 -21.68 12.57
N ASP A 500 4.68 -20.44 12.11
CA ASP A 500 5.67 -19.37 12.22
C ASP A 500 5.44 -18.50 13.47
N GLY A 501 4.37 -18.77 14.22
CA GLY A 501 4.02 -18.07 15.46
C GLY A 501 3.22 -16.79 15.23
N ASN A 502 2.47 -16.71 14.13
CA ASN A 502 1.60 -15.60 13.79
C ASN A 502 0.13 -15.99 13.83
N THR A 503 -0.73 -14.98 13.92
CA THR A 503 -2.17 -15.04 13.68
C THR A 503 -2.53 -14.23 12.43
N THR A 504 -3.65 -14.57 11.80
CA THR A 504 -4.13 -13.94 10.56
C THR A 504 -5.34 -13.05 10.86
N TYR A 505 -5.43 -11.90 10.22
CA TYR A 505 -6.54 -10.94 10.37
C TYR A 505 -6.89 -10.35 9.00
N PHE A 506 -8.11 -9.81 8.85
CA PHE A 506 -8.48 -9.12 7.61
C PHE A 506 -7.77 -7.78 7.48
N ILE A 507 -7.52 -7.38 6.24
CA ILE A 507 -7.06 -6.03 5.90
C ILE A 507 -8.07 -5.40 4.92
N THR A 508 -8.11 -4.07 4.88
CA THR A 508 -8.96 -3.34 3.93
C THR A 508 -8.69 -3.80 2.50
N ASP A 509 -9.76 -4.19 1.79
CA ASP A 509 -9.69 -4.38 0.34
C ASP A 509 -9.39 -3.01 -0.29
N PRO A 510 -8.27 -2.82 -1.02
CA PRO A 510 -7.92 -1.53 -1.60
C PRO A 510 -8.94 -0.97 -2.60
N SER A 511 -9.88 -1.80 -3.09
CA SER A 511 -11.02 -1.34 -3.89
C SER A 511 -12.14 -0.68 -3.08
N GLN A 512 -12.11 -0.83 -1.75
CA GLN A 512 -13.10 -0.30 -0.81
C GLN A 512 -12.56 0.86 0.03
N ASP A 513 -11.32 1.29 -0.20
CA ASP A 513 -10.69 2.38 0.55
C ASP A 513 -11.53 3.67 0.46
N ASP A 514 -12.11 4.06 1.59
CA ASP A 514 -12.93 5.26 1.74
C ASP A 514 -12.30 6.16 2.82
N SER A 515 -11.68 7.26 2.38
CA SER A 515 -11.11 8.27 3.26
C SER A 515 -12.09 8.86 4.30
N ALA A 516 -13.40 8.62 4.16
CA ALA A 516 -14.40 9.07 5.12
C ALA A 516 -14.48 8.21 6.39
N VAL A 517 -13.94 6.98 6.38
CA VAL A 517 -13.96 6.06 7.54
C VAL A 517 -12.66 6.06 8.33
N GLY A 518 -11.77 7.04 8.12
CA GLY A 518 -10.54 7.17 8.90
C GLY A 518 -9.51 6.09 8.57
N ASP A 519 -8.87 5.56 9.61
CA ASP A 519 -7.89 4.47 9.57
C ASP A 519 -8.50 3.08 9.85
N ASP A 520 -9.81 3.00 10.09
CA ASP A 520 -10.56 1.76 10.27
C ASP A 520 -10.25 0.71 9.19
N ILE A 521 -10.20 -0.54 9.62
CA ILE A 521 -10.16 -1.68 8.69
C ILE A 521 -11.56 -1.89 8.09
N ILE A 522 -11.69 -1.74 6.77
CA ILE A 522 -12.96 -1.93 6.07
C ILE A 522 -13.16 -3.41 5.75
N ILE A 523 -14.18 -4.01 6.34
CA ILE A 523 -14.58 -5.40 6.09
C ILE A 523 -15.94 -5.42 5.40
N THR A 524 -15.97 -5.88 4.16
CA THR A 524 -17.24 -6.02 3.44
C THR A 524 -18.01 -7.26 3.89
N TYR A 525 -19.34 -7.19 3.88
CA TYR A 525 -20.17 -8.36 4.12
C TYR A 525 -21.35 -8.46 3.15
N SER A 526 -21.89 -9.67 2.97
CA SER A 526 -23.06 -9.88 2.12
C SER A 526 -23.95 -11.02 2.61
N PHE A 527 -25.23 -10.96 2.24
CA PHE A 527 -26.19 -12.04 2.49
C PHE A 527 -26.33 -12.93 1.27
N VAL A 528 -26.27 -14.24 1.49
CA VAL A 528 -26.37 -15.23 0.42
C VAL A 528 -27.80 -15.31 -0.12
N GLU A 529 -27.97 -15.41 -1.45
CA GLU A 529 -29.27 -15.67 -2.09
C GLU A 529 -29.67 -17.15 -2.03
N ASP A 530 -30.98 -17.43 -1.98
CA ASP A 530 -31.51 -18.79 -2.14
C ASP A 530 -30.96 -19.40 -3.44
N SER A 531 -30.31 -20.57 -3.35
CA SER A 531 -29.74 -21.31 -4.48
C SER A 531 -28.57 -20.66 -5.22
N SER A 532 -27.76 -19.82 -4.57
CA SER A 532 -26.54 -19.29 -5.21
C SER A 532 -25.61 -20.43 -5.68
N SER A 533 -25.08 -20.30 -6.90
CA SER A 533 -24.24 -21.32 -7.57
C SER A 533 -22.76 -21.17 -7.26
N LYS A 534 -22.39 -20.21 -6.40
CA LYS A 534 -21.01 -19.83 -6.07
C LYS A 534 -20.44 -20.66 -4.91
N PHE A 535 -20.67 -21.98 -4.96
CA PHE A 535 -20.07 -22.94 -4.05
C PHE A 535 -19.17 -23.84 -4.87
N VAL A 536 -17.86 -23.74 -4.67
CA VAL A 536 -16.89 -24.51 -5.48
C VAL A 536 -16.95 -25.99 -5.08
N GLU A 537 -17.29 -26.85 -6.04
CA GLU A 537 -17.37 -28.31 -5.86
C GLU A 537 -15.98 -28.88 -5.46
N GLY A 538 -15.88 -29.52 -4.29
CA GLY A 538 -14.63 -30.06 -3.75
C GLY A 538 -14.03 -29.29 -2.56
N ALA A 539 -14.65 -28.18 -2.15
CA ALA A 539 -14.35 -27.47 -0.92
C ALA A 539 -14.86 -28.26 0.31
N GLY A 540 -14.00 -29.08 0.89
CA GLY A 540 -14.16 -29.69 2.22
C GLY A 540 -12.75 -30.05 2.70
N SER A 541 -12.17 -29.29 3.64
CA SER A 541 -12.48 -29.36 5.07
C SER A 541 -12.31 -28.02 5.80
N SER A 542 -12.31 -26.89 5.07
CA SER A 542 -12.05 -25.55 5.65
C SER A 542 -12.48 -24.37 4.73
N GLY A 543 -13.73 -24.30 4.25
CA GLY A 543 -14.16 -23.16 3.40
C GLY A 543 -15.46 -23.31 2.62
N GLY A 544 -16.55 -23.69 3.29
CA GLY A 544 -17.90 -23.69 2.70
C GLY A 544 -18.68 -25.01 2.85
N PRO A 545 -20.00 -25.00 2.61
CA PRO A 545 -20.86 -26.11 3.00
C PRO A 545 -20.91 -27.18 1.89
N ASN A 546 -20.16 -28.27 2.08
CA ASN A 546 -19.99 -29.34 1.10
C ASN A 546 -21.33 -30.05 0.75
N GLN A 547 -21.77 -29.98 -0.51
CA GLN A 547 -22.98 -30.61 -1.06
C GLN A 547 -24.28 -30.40 -0.25
N SER A 548 -24.56 -29.17 0.16
CA SER A 548 -25.78 -28.83 0.91
C SER A 548 -26.62 -27.77 0.22
N THR A 549 -27.90 -27.71 0.58
CA THR A 549 -28.74 -26.58 0.19
C THR A 549 -28.39 -25.39 1.08
N VAL A 550 -28.05 -24.27 0.46
CA VAL A 550 -27.86 -22.98 1.12
C VAL A 550 -29.08 -22.10 0.91
N TRP A 551 -29.45 -21.34 1.94
CA TRP A 551 -30.62 -20.47 1.94
C TRP A 551 -30.31 -19.08 2.46
N ALA A 552 -31.07 -18.12 1.94
CA ALA A 552 -31.04 -16.75 2.39
C ALA A 552 -31.61 -16.59 3.80
N MET A 553 -31.07 -15.61 4.51
CA MET A 553 -31.67 -15.06 5.73
C MET A 553 -32.82 -14.11 5.35
N ASN A 554 -33.88 -14.10 6.15
CA ASN A 554 -34.98 -13.14 5.99
C ASN A 554 -34.57 -11.73 6.49
N GLU A 555 -35.37 -10.71 6.22
CA GLU A 555 -35.03 -9.31 6.56
C GLU A 555 -34.77 -9.09 8.06
N ALA A 556 -35.52 -9.75 8.95
CA ALA A 556 -35.33 -9.63 10.40
C ALA A 556 -33.99 -10.25 10.85
N GLN A 557 -33.65 -11.42 10.31
CA GLN A 557 -32.38 -12.09 10.58
C GLN A 557 -31.19 -11.30 10.04
N GLN A 558 -31.33 -10.68 8.86
CA GLN A 558 -30.31 -9.78 8.31
C GLN A 558 -30.11 -8.55 9.21
N ALA A 559 -31.18 -7.99 9.78
CA ALA A 559 -31.07 -6.89 10.74
C ALA A 559 -30.31 -7.31 12.00
N SER A 560 -30.56 -8.50 12.54
CA SER A 560 -29.80 -9.03 13.68
C SER A 560 -28.33 -9.29 13.37
N VAL A 561 -28.00 -9.70 12.14
CA VAL A 561 -26.59 -9.80 11.71
C VAL A 561 -25.94 -8.43 11.70
N ARG A 562 -26.59 -7.41 11.15
CA ARG A 562 -26.08 -6.03 11.19
C ARG A 562 -25.84 -5.56 12.63
N GLU A 563 -26.83 -5.77 13.50
CA GLU A 563 -26.72 -5.44 14.93
C GLU A 563 -25.57 -6.22 15.62
N SER A 564 -25.30 -7.46 15.22
CA SER A 564 -24.17 -8.23 15.75
C SER A 564 -22.83 -7.70 15.24
N LEU A 565 -22.75 -7.29 13.97
CA LEU A 565 -21.57 -6.63 13.40
C LEU A 565 -21.31 -5.29 14.09
N ASP A 566 -22.36 -4.50 14.34
CA ASP A 566 -22.27 -3.23 15.08
C ASP A 566 -21.61 -3.44 16.45
N THR A 567 -21.99 -4.48 17.20
CA THR A 567 -21.35 -4.75 18.51
C THR A 567 -19.86 -5.10 18.44
N TRP A 568 -19.36 -5.59 17.30
CA TRP A 568 -17.93 -5.82 17.11
C TRP A 568 -17.21 -4.54 16.65
N SER A 569 -17.80 -3.73 15.76
CA SER A 569 -17.24 -2.44 15.37
C SER A 569 -17.31 -1.39 16.48
N ASP A 570 -18.24 -1.53 17.42
CA ASP A 570 -18.34 -0.66 18.59
C ASP A 570 -17.07 -0.78 19.46
N VAL A 571 -16.37 -1.92 19.43
CA VAL A 571 -15.23 -2.20 20.33
C VAL A 571 -13.89 -2.31 19.59
N ALA A 572 -13.90 -2.53 18.29
CA ALA A 572 -12.72 -2.72 17.45
C ALA A 572 -12.68 -1.74 16.29
N ASP A 573 -11.47 -1.39 15.86
CA ASP A 573 -11.20 -0.46 14.76
C ASP A 573 -11.52 -1.07 13.38
N ILE A 574 -12.81 -1.31 13.16
CA ILE A 574 -13.38 -2.02 12.02
C ILE A 574 -14.63 -1.29 11.57
N THR A 575 -14.72 -1.01 10.26
CA THR A 575 -15.95 -0.57 9.63
C THR A 575 -16.52 -1.67 8.73
N PHE A 576 -17.76 -2.09 9.01
CA PHE A 576 -18.46 -3.09 8.19
C PHE A 576 -19.27 -2.45 7.06
N VAL A 577 -19.04 -2.91 5.81
CA VAL A 577 -19.73 -2.38 4.62
C VAL A 577 -20.53 -3.47 3.91
N GLU A 578 -21.85 -3.31 3.86
CA GLU A 578 -22.70 -4.26 3.12
C GLU A 578 -22.53 -4.11 1.62
N ILE A 579 -22.32 -5.23 0.92
CA ILE A 579 -22.39 -5.30 -0.53
C ILE A 579 -23.42 -6.31 -0.99
N ILE A 580 -24.06 -6.01 -2.12
CA ILE A 580 -25.14 -6.84 -2.67
C ILE A 580 -24.54 -8.02 -3.42
N GLU A 581 -24.68 -9.23 -2.86
CA GLU A 581 -24.41 -10.47 -3.58
C GLU A 581 -25.47 -10.67 -4.67
N SER A 582 -25.05 -10.95 -5.91
CA SER A 582 -25.95 -11.30 -7.00
C SER A 582 -25.44 -12.48 -7.82
N GLN A 583 -26.36 -13.22 -8.44
CA GLN A 583 -26.03 -14.35 -9.32
C GLN A 583 -25.24 -13.99 -10.58
N ASN A 584 -25.14 -12.71 -10.95
CA ASN A 584 -24.48 -12.25 -12.19
C ASN A 584 -23.14 -11.52 -11.95
N SER A 585 -22.65 -11.49 -10.72
CA SER A 585 -21.34 -10.94 -10.34
C SER A 585 -20.54 -12.05 -9.69
N ASP A 586 -19.21 -12.04 -9.71
CA ASP A 586 -18.39 -12.95 -8.88
C ASP A 586 -17.94 -12.29 -7.56
N VAL A 587 -18.24 -11.00 -7.39
CA VAL A 587 -17.96 -10.23 -6.16
C VAL A 587 -19.01 -10.57 -5.10
N VAL A 588 -18.55 -10.73 -3.87
CA VAL A 588 -19.31 -11.02 -2.64
C VAL A 588 -18.61 -10.33 -1.46
N GLY A 589 -19.26 -10.23 -0.31
CA GLY A 589 -18.63 -9.70 0.90
C GLY A 589 -17.46 -10.57 1.36
N THR A 590 -16.49 -9.95 2.03
CA THR A 590 -15.43 -10.64 2.77
C THR A 590 -16.04 -11.65 3.75
N MET A 591 -17.15 -11.27 4.38
CA MET A 591 -17.97 -12.15 5.20
C MET A 591 -19.31 -12.43 4.53
N ARG A 592 -19.69 -13.71 4.44
CA ARG A 592 -20.97 -14.11 3.84
C ARG A 592 -21.84 -14.79 4.86
N PHE A 593 -23.12 -14.41 4.90
CA PHE A 593 -24.07 -14.94 5.87
C PHE A 593 -25.16 -15.75 5.19
N GLY A 594 -25.38 -16.98 5.66
CA GLY A 594 -26.48 -17.82 5.17
C GLY A 594 -26.76 -19.05 6.02
N PHE A 595 -27.89 -19.70 5.74
CA PHE A 595 -28.25 -20.97 6.34
C PHE A 595 -27.81 -22.15 5.49
N THR A 596 -27.53 -23.30 6.12
CA THR A 596 -27.17 -24.53 5.42
C THR A 596 -27.71 -25.78 6.12
N THR A 597 -27.96 -26.85 5.36
CA THR A 597 -28.23 -28.20 5.93
C THR A 597 -26.99 -28.98 6.31
N TYR A 598 -25.80 -28.51 5.90
CA TYR A 598 -24.57 -29.19 6.25
C TYR A 598 -24.33 -29.05 7.75
N LYS A 599 -23.88 -30.13 8.39
CA LYS A 599 -23.55 -30.14 9.84
C LYS A 599 -22.21 -30.84 10.11
N GLY A 600 -21.43 -31.10 9.06
CA GLY A 600 -20.24 -31.93 9.16
C GLY A 600 -20.51 -33.31 9.75
N ASP A 601 -19.52 -33.82 10.49
CA ASP A 601 -19.60 -35.10 11.22
C ASP A 601 -20.11 -34.91 12.67
N ALA A 602 -20.38 -33.67 13.10
CA ALA A 602 -20.84 -33.36 14.45
C ALA A 602 -22.36 -33.49 14.59
N GLU A 603 -22.83 -34.13 15.67
CA GLU A 603 -24.26 -34.40 15.86
C GLU A 603 -25.08 -33.12 16.17
N ASN A 604 -24.46 -32.09 16.77
CA ASN A 604 -25.12 -30.84 17.17
C ASN A 604 -24.26 -29.62 16.81
N VAL A 605 -24.48 -29.05 15.63
CA VAL A 605 -23.84 -27.81 15.18
C VAL A 605 -24.91 -26.72 15.08
N ALA A 606 -24.67 -25.57 15.71
CA ALA A 606 -25.53 -24.39 15.63
C ALA A 606 -25.09 -23.47 14.47
N GLY A 607 -23.78 -23.27 14.33
CA GLY A 607 -23.15 -22.59 13.21
C GLY A 607 -21.68 -22.97 13.10
N TRP A 608 -21.00 -22.40 12.11
CA TRP A 608 -19.55 -22.34 12.02
C TRP A 608 -19.16 -21.16 11.13
N ALA A 609 -17.95 -20.63 11.33
CA ALA A 609 -17.31 -19.74 10.38
C ALA A 609 -15.91 -20.21 9.98
N SER A 610 -15.38 -19.60 8.92
CA SER A 610 -13.97 -19.79 8.54
C SER A 610 -13.18 -18.54 8.93
N PRO A 611 -12.02 -18.67 9.59
CA PRO A 611 -11.24 -17.52 10.02
C PRO A 611 -10.65 -16.73 8.84
N PRO A 612 -10.02 -15.57 9.07
CA PRO A 612 -9.34 -14.81 8.03
C PRO A 612 -8.27 -15.62 7.30
N GLY A 613 -8.13 -15.39 6.00
CA GLY A 613 -7.12 -16.06 5.17
C GLY A 613 -7.30 -15.79 3.67
N GLY A 614 -6.25 -15.99 2.89
CA GLY A 614 -6.23 -15.72 1.44
C GLY A 614 -6.92 -16.76 0.56
N GLY A 615 -7.70 -17.68 1.14
CA GLY A 615 -8.43 -18.71 0.41
C GLY A 615 -9.89 -18.34 0.14
N TYR A 616 -10.53 -19.05 -0.78
CA TYR A 616 -11.98 -18.92 -0.99
C TYR A 616 -12.74 -19.43 0.25
N GLY A 617 -13.79 -18.71 0.64
CA GLY A 617 -14.67 -19.08 1.76
C GLY A 617 -14.13 -18.74 3.15
N ASN A 618 -12.93 -18.19 3.28
CA ASN A 618 -12.49 -17.50 4.49
C ASN A 618 -13.44 -16.33 4.79
N GLY A 619 -13.83 -16.14 6.05
CA GLY A 619 -14.83 -15.15 6.46
C GLY A 619 -16.30 -15.59 6.33
N ASP A 620 -16.60 -16.68 5.62
CA ASP A 620 -17.99 -17.14 5.50
C ASP A 620 -18.53 -17.64 6.85
N VAL A 621 -19.74 -17.20 7.19
CA VAL A 621 -20.51 -17.54 8.38
C VAL A 621 -21.76 -18.35 8.00
N TRP A 622 -21.81 -19.59 8.48
CA TRP A 622 -22.86 -20.54 8.15
C TRP A 622 -23.65 -20.94 9.38
N ILE A 623 -24.96 -20.68 9.36
CA ILE A 623 -25.87 -21.16 10.41
C ILE A 623 -26.49 -22.48 10.00
N ALA A 624 -26.35 -23.48 10.86
CA ALA A 624 -26.91 -24.80 10.63
C ALA A 624 -28.42 -24.76 10.84
N SER A 625 -29.19 -25.10 9.80
CA SER A 625 -30.64 -25.16 9.92
C SER A 625 -31.10 -26.51 10.47
N THR A 626 -31.89 -26.48 11.55
CA THR A 626 -32.66 -27.61 12.06
C THR A 626 -34.15 -27.35 11.80
N ASP A 627 -34.75 -27.96 10.77
CA ASP A 627 -35.95 -28.82 10.90
C ASP A 627 -36.89 -28.97 9.67
N ASP A 628 -37.46 -30.19 9.62
CA ASP A 628 -38.40 -30.87 8.70
C ASP A 628 -37.90 -31.25 7.29
N GLU A 629 -38.61 -32.19 6.61
CA GLU A 629 -38.27 -32.71 5.28
C GLU A 629 -38.09 -31.60 4.20
N ALA A 630 -38.50 -30.36 4.50
CA ALA A 630 -38.38 -29.18 3.66
C ALA A 630 -37.43 -28.08 4.22
N GLY A 631 -36.94 -28.17 5.46
CA GLY A 631 -35.95 -27.25 6.04
C GLY A 631 -36.46 -25.82 6.29
N VAL A 632 -37.74 -25.62 6.63
CA VAL A 632 -38.41 -24.29 6.56
C VAL A 632 -38.58 -23.59 7.93
N ALA A 633 -38.64 -24.32 9.04
CA ALA A 633 -39.13 -23.76 10.30
C ALA A 633 -38.25 -22.66 10.91
N GLN A 634 -36.93 -22.87 10.98
CA GLN A 634 -35.99 -21.89 11.56
C GLN A 634 -35.79 -20.67 10.66
N ARG A 635 -35.74 -20.87 9.34
CA ARG A 635 -35.64 -19.80 8.32
C ARG A 635 -36.82 -18.82 8.32
N ALA A 636 -37.98 -19.28 8.76
CA ALA A 636 -39.21 -18.49 8.76
C ALA A 636 -39.48 -17.76 10.09
N LYS A 637 -38.57 -17.86 11.07
CA LYS A 637 -38.70 -17.17 12.35
C LYS A 637 -37.98 -15.83 12.30
N ASP A 638 -38.71 -14.77 12.58
CA ASP A 638 -38.20 -13.40 12.62
C ASP A 638 -37.44 -13.12 13.93
N ASP A 639 -37.65 -13.93 14.97
CA ASP A 639 -37.14 -13.73 16.34
C ASP A 639 -35.97 -14.63 16.73
N GLU A 640 -35.45 -15.45 15.80
CA GLU A 640 -34.42 -16.46 16.09
C GLU A 640 -33.10 -15.86 16.61
N PHE A 641 -32.77 -14.63 16.20
CA PHE A 641 -31.50 -13.95 16.51
C PHE A 641 -31.70 -12.63 17.27
N GLN A 642 -32.74 -12.50 18.09
CA GLN A 642 -32.94 -11.27 18.87
C GLN A 642 -31.83 -11.06 19.91
N LYS A 643 -31.24 -9.86 19.91
CA LYS A 643 -30.25 -9.41 20.90
C LYS A 643 -30.82 -9.47 22.32
N GLY A 644 -30.01 -9.93 23.26
CA GLY A 644 -30.31 -9.96 24.69
C GLY A 644 -31.37 -10.98 25.15
N SER A 645 -32.00 -11.74 24.24
CA SER A 645 -33.07 -12.69 24.60
C SER A 645 -32.98 -14.06 23.94
N SER A 646 -32.15 -14.21 22.91
CA SER A 646 -32.02 -15.45 22.13
C SER A 646 -30.60 -16.04 22.18
N GLN A 647 -30.51 -17.36 22.25
CA GLN A 647 -29.24 -18.08 22.04
C GLN A 647 -28.71 -17.91 20.61
N GLY A 648 -29.60 -17.61 19.65
CA GLY A 648 -29.21 -17.35 18.28
C GLY A 648 -28.33 -16.10 18.15
N PHE A 649 -28.59 -15.04 18.91
CA PHE A 649 -27.74 -13.85 18.88
C PHE A 649 -26.33 -14.14 19.41
N LEU A 650 -26.19 -14.88 20.52
CA LEU A 650 -24.88 -15.37 20.98
C LEU A 650 -24.18 -16.20 19.89
N THR A 651 -24.92 -17.02 19.14
CA THR A 651 -24.35 -17.79 18.03
C THR A 651 -23.83 -16.86 16.94
N LEU A 652 -24.55 -15.79 16.57
CA LEU A 652 -24.04 -14.80 15.62
C LEU A 652 -22.76 -14.13 16.12
N LEU A 653 -22.72 -13.67 17.37
CA LEU A 653 -21.50 -13.10 17.95
C LEU A 653 -20.33 -14.07 17.89
N HIS A 654 -20.55 -15.33 18.28
CA HIS A 654 -19.55 -16.39 18.27
C HIS A 654 -18.99 -16.66 16.87
N GLU A 655 -19.87 -16.86 15.88
CA GLU A 655 -19.42 -17.16 14.52
C GLU A 655 -18.79 -15.95 13.82
N ILE A 656 -19.25 -14.73 14.12
CA ILE A 656 -18.59 -13.51 13.66
C ILE A 656 -17.20 -13.39 14.31
N GLY A 657 -17.06 -13.71 15.60
CA GLY A 657 -15.75 -13.80 16.27
C GLY A 657 -14.78 -14.73 15.55
N HIS A 658 -15.23 -15.94 15.19
CA HIS A 658 -14.43 -16.87 14.35
C HIS A 658 -14.07 -16.25 13.00
N ALA A 659 -15.03 -15.68 12.29
CA ALA A 659 -14.79 -15.06 10.99
C ALA A 659 -13.78 -13.91 11.07
N LEU A 660 -13.76 -13.16 12.17
CA LEU A 660 -12.80 -12.10 12.46
C LEU A 660 -11.43 -12.62 12.95
N GLY A 661 -11.32 -13.90 13.31
CA GLY A 661 -10.05 -14.57 13.64
C GLY A 661 -9.90 -15.01 15.09
N LEU A 662 -10.97 -14.99 15.88
CA LEU A 662 -10.96 -15.48 17.25
C LEU A 662 -11.18 -17.00 17.30
N ALA A 663 -10.36 -17.74 18.03
CA ALA A 663 -10.45 -19.18 18.22
C ALA A 663 -11.21 -19.56 19.50
N HIS A 664 -11.55 -20.84 19.66
CA HIS A 664 -12.03 -21.33 20.96
C HIS A 664 -10.88 -21.34 21.99
N PRO A 665 -11.17 -21.03 23.28
CA PRO A 665 -10.14 -20.94 24.34
C PRO A 665 -9.52 -22.28 24.78
N PHE A 666 -9.90 -23.39 24.14
CA PHE A 666 -9.54 -24.76 24.55
C PHE A 666 -8.98 -25.63 23.41
N GLU A 667 -8.85 -25.13 22.18
CA GLU A 667 -8.49 -25.97 21.02
C GLU A 667 -7.00 -25.88 20.61
N ASP A 668 -6.49 -24.68 20.33
CA ASP A 668 -5.12 -24.48 19.82
C ASP A 668 -4.18 -24.03 20.94
N PHE A 669 -4.52 -22.90 21.56
CA PHE A 669 -3.91 -22.40 22.78
C PHE A 669 -4.90 -22.51 23.92
N LEU A 670 -4.41 -22.90 25.09
CA LEU A 670 -5.25 -23.10 26.27
C LEU A 670 -5.27 -21.85 27.13
N MET A 671 -6.46 -21.48 27.56
CA MET A 671 -6.67 -20.40 28.53
C MET A 671 -6.00 -20.71 29.88
N GLU A 672 -5.61 -19.66 30.61
CA GLU A 672 -4.87 -19.83 31.86
C GLU A 672 -5.65 -20.66 32.88
N GLY A 673 -5.00 -21.66 33.46
CA GLY A 673 -5.59 -22.57 34.43
C GLY A 673 -6.27 -23.80 33.84
N ALA A 674 -6.39 -23.91 32.51
CA ALA A 674 -6.87 -25.12 31.85
C ALA A 674 -5.99 -26.33 32.16
N ASP A 675 -6.62 -27.51 32.24
CA ASP A 675 -5.89 -28.78 32.25
C ASP A 675 -5.21 -28.99 30.88
N PRO A 676 -3.88 -29.15 30.82
CA PRO A 676 -3.17 -29.31 29.54
C PRO A 676 -3.53 -30.57 28.74
N ASP A 677 -4.12 -31.59 29.37
CA ASP A 677 -4.51 -32.84 28.71
C ASP A 677 -5.96 -32.79 28.19
N THR A 678 -6.84 -31.98 28.80
CA THR A 678 -8.28 -31.94 28.44
C THR A 678 -8.79 -30.59 27.96
N GLY A 679 -8.06 -29.49 28.20
CA GLY A 679 -8.50 -28.12 27.95
C GLY A 679 -9.53 -27.60 28.96
N GLU A 680 -10.01 -28.44 29.90
CA GLU A 680 -11.11 -28.09 30.80
C GLU A 680 -10.62 -27.38 32.07
N GLY A 681 -11.52 -26.60 32.68
CA GLY A 681 -11.37 -26.10 34.05
C GLY A 681 -10.63 -24.76 34.19
N ALA A 682 -10.32 -24.10 33.08
CA ALA A 682 -9.89 -22.70 33.10
C ALA A 682 -11.01 -21.80 33.65
N PRO A 683 -10.73 -20.91 34.63
CA PRO A 683 -11.75 -20.05 35.20
C PRO A 683 -12.39 -19.05 34.23
N LEU A 684 -11.65 -18.63 33.20
CA LEU A 684 -12.10 -17.67 32.19
C LEU A 684 -12.69 -18.34 30.94
N ASP A 685 -12.61 -19.67 30.83
CA ASP A 685 -13.28 -20.44 29.77
C ASP A 685 -14.75 -20.60 30.15
N ASP A 686 -15.51 -19.51 30.04
CA ASP A 686 -16.95 -19.41 30.26
C ASP A 686 -17.54 -18.26 29.41
N ASN A 687 -18.77 -18.43 28.94
CA ASN A 687 -19.42 -17.48 28.03
C ASN A 687 -19.64 -16.08 28.61
N LYS A 688 -19.59 -15.91 29.93
CA LYS A 688 -19.61 -14.58 30.56
C LYS A 688 -18.29 -13.80 30.46
N TYR A 689 -17.19 -14.45 30.09
CA TYR A 689 -15.88 -13.82 29.90
C TYR A 689 -15.44 -13.78 28.44
N THR A 690 -15.85 -14.78 27.65
CA THR A 690 -15.63 -14.83 26.20
C THR A 690 -16.78 -15.56 25.52
N VAL A 691 -17.41 -14.92 24.52
CA VAL A 691 -18.45 -15.56 23.69
C VAL A 691 -17.92 -16.76 22.92
N MET A 692 -16.59 -16.92 22.82
CA MET A 692 -15.92 -18.05 22.18
C MET A 692 -15.91 -19.33 23.02
N SER A 693 -16.28 -19.27 24.31
CA SER A 693 -16.36 -20.46 25.16
C SER A 693 -17.58 -21.33 24.85
N TYR A 694 -17.43 -22.64 25.05
CA TYR A 694 -18.55 -23.60 25.08
C TYR A 694 -19.12 -23.82 26.48
N SER A 695 -18.39 -23.40 27.50
CA SER A 695 -18.85 -23.44 28.89
C SER A 695 -19.83 -22.30 29.13
N GLN A 696 -20.88 -22.57 29.91
CA GLN A 696 -21.91 -21.61 30.22
C GLN A 696 -22.17 -21.56 31.72
N ASP A 697 -22.37 -20.36 32.24
CA ASP A 697 -22.83 -20.18 33.61
C ASP A 697 -24.19 -20.88 33.81
N GLN A 698 -24.41 -21.42 35.01
CA GLN A 698 -25.64 -22.10 35.38
C GLN A 698 -26.89 -21.18 35.31
N ASN A 699 -26.68 -19.86 35.36
CA ASN A 699 -27.73 -18.84 35.31
C ASN A 699 -27.84 -18.14 33.94
N SER A 700 -27.27 -18.73 32.88
CA SER A 700 -27.27 -18.24 31.49
C SER A 700 -28.62 -18.10 30.78
N GLY A 701 -29.70 -18.43 31.47
CA GLY A 701 -31.05 -18.13 31.04
C GLY A 701 -32.04 -18.37 32.17
N THR A 702 -33.26 -17.84 32.00
CA THR A 702 -34.32 -17.96 33.00
C THR A 702 -35.70 -17.96 32.36
N PHE A 703 -36.72 -18.33 33.13
CA PHE A 703 -38.10 -18.22 32.68
C PHE A 703 -38.70 -16.89 33.12
N ILE A 704 -39.20 -16.09 32.18
CA ILE A 704 -39.91 -14.84 32.42
C ILE A 704 -41.32 -15.01 31.85
N ASN A 705 -42.35 -14.85 32.70
CA ASN A 705 -43.76 -14.97 32.30
C ASN A 705 -44.15 -16.28 31.56
N GLY A 706 -43.37 -17.35 31.75
CA GLY A 706 -43.61 -18.66 31.12
C GLY A 706 -42.86 -18.88 29.80
N GLU A 707 -42.05 -17.91 29.37
CA GLU A 707 -41.14 -17.98 28.23
C GLU A 707 -39.70 -18.14 28.73
N TYR A 708 -38.90 -18.96 28.03
CA TYR A 708 -37.49 -19.10 28.36
C TYR A 708 -36.71 -18.01 27.63
N VAL A 709 -35.99 -17.19 28.40
CA VAL A 709 -35.15 -16.10 27.91
C VAL A 709 -33.70 -16.50 28.15
N PHE A 710 -32.88 -16.42 27.10
CA PHE A 710 -31.45 -16.60 27.20
C PHE A 710 -30.79 -15.25 27.49
N THR A 711 -29.86 -15.19 28.45
CA THR A 711 -29.47 -13.93 29.12
C THR A 711 -27.97 -13.64 29.07
N ILE A 712 -27.21 -14.39 28.24
CA ILE A 712 -25.77 -14.22 27.98
C ILE A 712 -25.53 -14.30 26.47
N SER A 713 -24.61 -13.62 25.79
CA SER A 713 -24.07 -12.27 25.98
C SER A 713 -24.69 -11.41 24.87
N SER A 714 -25.05 -10.15 25.18
CA SER A 714 -25.54 -9.20 24.16
C SER A 714 -24.42 -8.48 23.42
N THR A 715 -23.17 -8.63 23.85
CA THR A 715 -21.97 -8.00 23.28
C THR A 715 -20.82 -9.00 23.26
N PRO A 716 -19.71 -8.71 22.57
CA PRO A 716 -18.41 -9.26 22.93
C PRO A 716 -18.13 -9.03 24.43
N MET A 717 -17.54 -10.02 25.10
CA MET A 717 -17.20 -9.95 26.53
C MET A 717 -15.74 -9.53 26.72
N LEU A 718 -15.31 -9.32 27.97
CA LEU A 718 -13.99 -8.72 28.30
C LEU A 718 -12.80 -9.32 27.55
N VAL A 719 -12.72 -10.65 27.48
CA VAL A 719 -11.58 -11.32 26.82
C VAL A 719 -11.74 -11.26 25.29
N ASP A 720 -12.97 -11.22 24.78
CA ASP A 720 -13.23 -11.01 23.35
C ASP A 720 -12.81 -9.62 22.91
N ILE A 721 -13.14 -8.58 23.70
CA ILE A 721 -12.78 -7.19 23.42
C ILE A 721 -11.25 -7.04 23.37
N ALA A 722 -10.54 -7.53 24.40
CA ALA A 722 -9.08 -7.48 24.39
C ALA A 722 -8.46 -8.25 23.20
N ALA A 723 -9.05 -9.38 22.80
CA ALA A 723 -8.58 -10.19 21.69
C ALA A 723 -8.84 -9.57 20.32
N ILE A 724 -10.02 -8.99 20.10
CA ILE A 724 -10.34 -8.33 18.84
C ILE A 724 -9.56 -7.03 18.66
N GLN A 725 -9.36 -6.27 19.75
CA GLN A 725 -8.54 -5.05 19.73
C GLN A 725 -7.06 -5.36 19.46
N PHE A 726 -6.56 -6.52 19.89
CA PHE A 726 -5.23 -6.98 19.50
C PHE A 726 -5.11 -7.18 17.97
N LEU A 727 -6.15 -7.75 17.34
CA LEU A 727 -6.16 -8.01 15.90
C LEU A 727 -6.36 -6.74 15.08
N TYR A 728 -7.29 -5.88 15.46
CA TYR A 728 -7.76 -4.78 14.61
C TYR A 728 -7.41 -3.38 15.14
N GLY A 729 -7.20 -3.22 16.45
CA GLY A 729 -7.13 -1.90 17.10
C GLY A 729 -8.38 -1.65 17.93
N ALA A 730 -8.28 -0.73 18.90
CA ALA A 730 -9.41 -0.33 19.72
C ALA A 730 -10.23 0.74 18.99
N GLN A 731 -11.56 0.66 19.08
CA GLN A 731 -12.43 1.66 18.46
C GLN A 731 -12.32 3.00 19.20
N GLU A 732 -11.93 4.05 18.50
CA GLU A 732 -11.59 5.35 19.10
C GLU A 732 -12.77 6.34 19.18
N THR A 733 -13.94 5.99 18.62
CA THR A 733 -15.07 6.93 18.51
C THR A 733 -16.35 6.50 19.24
N THR A 734 -16.45 5.23 19.65
CA THR A 734 -17.62 4.73 20.39
C THR A 734 -17.71 5.41 21.74
N ASN A 735 -18.81 6.13 21.96
CA ASN A 735 -19.11 6.83 23.22
C ASN A 735 -18.09 7.89 23.64
N LEU A 736 -17.27 8.44 22.72
CA LEU A 736 -16.14 9.37 22.95
C LEU A 736 -16.39 10.64 23.83
N GLY A 737 -17.62 10.94 24.25
CA GLY A 737 -17.87 11.99 25.22
C GLY A 737 -18.85 11.52 26.29
N ASP A 738 -19.02 12.30 27.36
CA ASP A 738 -19.71 11.89 28.58
C ASP A 738 -21.00 11.07 28.35
N THR A 739 -20.93 9.80 28.73
CA THR A 739 -21.91 8.75 28.50
C THR A 739 -22.50 8.29 29.83
N THR A 740 -23.83 8.33 29.91
CA THR A 740 -24.57 7.73 31.04
C THR A 740 -25.10 6.37 30.65
N TYR A 741 -24.58 5.33 31.28
CA TYR A 741 -25.03 3.95 31.12
C TYR A 741 -26.18 3.65 32.08
N THR A 742 -27.32 3.22 31.54
CA THR A 742 -28.51 2.84 32.29
C THR A 742 -28.99 1.45 31.89
N PHE A 743 -29.51 0.70 32.85
CA PHE A 743 -29.96 -0.68 32.65
C PHE A 743 -31.37 -0.87 33.19
N GLU A 744 -32.12 -1.79 32.59
CA GLU A 744 -33.45 -2.17 33.09
C GLU A 744 -33.30 -3.07 34.32
N ASP A 745 -33.93 -2.71 35.44
CA ASP A 745 -33.83 -3.48 36.69
C ASP A 745 -34.75 -4.71 36.71
N ASP A 746 -35.63 -4.86 35.70
CA ASP A 746 -36.65 -5.91 35.62
C ASP A 746 -36.38 -6.97 34.53
N PHE A 747 -35.23 -6.89 33.85
CA PHE A 747 -34.82 -7.84 32.82
C PHE A 747 -33.36 -8.27 32.98
N PRO A 748 -33.03 -9.57 32.96
CA PRO A 748 -31.65 -10.05 33.03
C PRO A 748 -30.82 -9.59 31.84
N PHE A 749 -29.54 -9.30 32.08
CA PHE A 749 -28.60 -8.92 31.05
C PHE A 749 -27.19 -9.44 31.38
N ALA A 750 -26.38 -9.61 30.34
CA ALA A 750 -24.95 -9.81 30.47
C ALA A 750 -24.20 -9.19 29.29
N GLU A 751 -23.31 -8.25 29.56
CA GLU A 751 -22.57 -7.49 28.54
C GLU A 751 -21.28 -6.89 29.10
N ALA A 752 -20.43 -6.40 28.21
CA ALA A 752 -19.23 -5.66 28.55
C ALA A 752 -19.26 -4.28 27.88
N ILE A 753 -18.87 -3.26 28.63
CA ILE A 753 -18.80 -1.88 28.18
C ILE A 753 -17.44 -1.64 27.53
N TRP A 754 -17.47 -1.07 26.33
CA TRP A 754 -16.38 -0.30 25.76
C TRP A 754 -16.81 1.16 25.70
N ASP A 755 -15.91 2.02 26.13
CA ASP A 755 -16.02 3.47 26.01
C ASP A 755 -14.66 3.99 25.54
N ALA A 756 -14.65 4.76 24.45
CA ALA A 756 -13.45 5.32 23.87
C ALA A 756 -12.97 6.59 24.60
N GLY A 757 -13.83 7.22 25.39
CA GLY A 757 -13.46 8.38 26.20
C GLY A 757 -14.63 9.24 26.64
N GLY A 758 -14.32 10.19 27.51
CA GLY A 758 -15.28 10.95 28.28
C GLY A 758 -14.56 11.40 29.55
N ASP A 759 -14.98 12.50 30.17
CA ASP A 759 -14.39 12.94 31.44
C ASP A 759 -15.38 12.75 32.61
N ASP A 760 -16.64 12.36 32.33
CA ASP A 760 -17.72 12.27 33.30
C ASP A 760 -18.70 11.12 33.00
N ASP A 761 -18.18 9.97 32.54
CA ASP A 761 -18.99 8.78 32.27
C ASP A 761 -19.59 8.23 33.57
N LEU A 762 -20.84 7.77 33.48
CA LEU A 762 -21.65 7.43 34.64
C LEU A 762 -22.33 6.08 34.49
N LEU A 763 -22.01 5.14 35.39
CA LEU A 763 -22.87 3.98 35.65
C LEU A 763 -24.04 4.39 36.54
N ASN A 764 -25.25 4.38 35.99
CA ASN A 764 -26.45 4.77 36.71
C ASN A 764 -27.38 3.58 36.96
N PHE A 765 -27.33 3.07 38.19
CA PHE A 765 -28.19 2.01 38.72
C PHE A 765 -29.25 2.54 39.71
N SER A 766 -29.58 3.84 39.68
CA SER A 766 -30.51 4.44 40.64
C SER A 766 -31.92 3.82 40.65
N ASN A 767 -32.31 3.06 39.61
CA ASN A 767 -33.55 2.29 39.56
C ASN A 767 -33.46 0.90 40.23
N PHE A 768 -32.27 0.40 40.51
CA PHE A 768 -32.07 -0.93 41.09
C PHE A 768 -32.41 -0.96 42.57
N THR A 769 -32.95 -2.09 43.02
CA THR A 769 -33.35 -2.32 44.42
C THR A 769 -32.69 -3.55 45.05
N THR A 770 -31.83 -4.21 44.28
CA THR A 770 -31.03 -5.37 44.64
C THR A 770 -29.66 -4.92 45.14
N ASP A 771 -29.02 -5.78 45.96
CA ASP A 771 -27.65 -5.54 46.42
C ASP A 771 -26.67 -5.71 45.25
N LEU A 772 -25.99 -4.64 44.85
CA LEU A 772 -25.04 -4.62 43.75
C LEU A 772 -23.62 -4.90 44.24
N THR A 773 -22.80 -5.53 43.42
CA THR A 773 -21.34 -5.56 43.60
C THR A 773 -20.70 -4.95 42.35
N VAL A 774 -20.23 -3.71 42.48
CA VAL A 774 -19.75 -2.91 41.35
C VAL A 774 -18.28 -2.59 41.49
N SER A 775 -17.55 -2.73 40.38
CA SER A 775 -16.19 -2.22 40.24
C SER A 775 -16.10 -1.35 39.00
N LEU A 776 -15.55 -0.14 39.17
CA LEU A 776 -15.24 0.78 38.07
C LEU A 776 -13.84 0.52 37.46
N VAL A 777 -13.11 -0.49 37.95
CA VAL A 777 -11.75 -0.79 37.52
C VAL A 777 -11.80 -1.35 36.08
N PRO A 778 -11.07 -0.77 35.11
CA PRO A 778 -10.98 -1.32 33.76
C PRO A 778 -10.49 -2.77 33.75
N GLY A 779 -11.05 -3.59 32.87
CA GLY A 779 -10.81 -5.02 32.78
C GLY A 779 -11.44 -5.86 33.90
N SER A 780 -12.32 -5.28 34.73
CA SER A 780 -13.02 -5.99 35.80
C SER A 780 -14.49 -6.25 35.47
N SER A 781 -15.12 -7.09 36.29
CA SER A 781 -16.54 -7.41 36.18
C SER A 781 -17.29 -7.10 37.47
N SER A 782 -18.56 -6.77 37.29
CA SER A 782 -19.53 -6.44 38.32
C SER A 782 -20.66 -7.47 38.33
N THR A 783 -21.28 -7.66 39.49
CA THR A 783 -22.47 -8.49 39.67
C THR A 783 -23.67 -7.57 39.91
N ILE A 784 -24.58 -7.53 38.95
CA ILE A 784 -25.77 -6.68 38.90
C ILE A 784 -27.02 -7.58 38.87
N PRO A 785 -27.57 -7.97 40.03
CA PRO A 785 -28.79 -8.77 40.09
C PRO A 785 -30.01 -7.95 39.66
N THR A 786 -30.98 -8.57 38.99
CA THR A 786 -32.22 -7.92 38.52
C THR A 786 -33.47 -8.52 39.16
N THR A 787 -34.51 -7.70 39.33
CA THR A 787 -35.79 -8.11 39.90
C THR A 787 -36.76 -8.54 38.80
N ILE A 788 -36.75 -9.82 38.47
CA ILE A 788 -37.65 -10.40 37.46
C ILE A 788 -39.00 -10.86 38.08
N PRO A 789 -40.05 -11.12 37.28
CA PRO A 789 -41.36 -11.56 37.79
C PRO A 789 -41.34 -12.79 38.72
N ASN A 790 -40.31 -13.63 38.63
CA ASN A 790 -40.16 -14.86 39.39
C ASN A 790 -39.20 -14.76 40.60
N GLY A 791 -38.64 -13.58 40.89
CA GLY A 791 -37.70 -13.35 41.99
C GLY A 791 -36.48 -12.55 41.53
N ILE A 792 -35.41 -12.62 42.31
CA ILE A 792 -34.12 -12.04 41.91
C ILE A 792 -33.43 -13.02 40.96
N TRP A 793 -32.99 -12.52 39.81
CA TRP A 793 -32.03 -13.20 38.96
C TRP A 793 -30.64 -12.63 39.26
N GLU A 794 -29.66 -13.51 39.41
CA GLU A 794 -28.29 -13.14 39.75
C GLU A 794 -27.34 -14.04 38.96
N MET A 795 -26.41 -13.43 38.27
CA MET A 795 -25.26 -14.09 37.68
C MET A 795 -24.03 -13.29 38.10
N THR A 796 -23.05 -13.97 38.70
CA THR A 796 -21.78 -13.32 39.04
C THR A 796 -21.08 -12.86 37.77
N ASP A 797 -20.56 -11.64 37.79
CA ASP A 797 -19.74 -11.06 36.73
C ASP A 797 -20.52 -10.85 35.41
N ASN A 798 -21.76 -10.36 35.51
CA ASN A 798 -22.62 -10.12 34.35
C ASN A 798 -22.43 -8.75 33.67
N LEU A 799 -21.70 -7.81 34.28
CA LEU A 799 -21.36 -6.55 33.64
C LEU A 799 -19.84 -6.33 33.65
N GLY A 800 -19.20 -6.35 32.49
CA GLY A 800 -17.78 -6.04 32.35
C GLY A 800 -17.52 -4.58 31.99
N ILE A 801 -16.37 -4.03 32.42
CA ILE A 801 -15.77 -2.83 31.83
C ILE A 801 -14.49 -3.28 31.15
N ALA A 802 -14.38 -3.09 29.84
CA ALA A 802 -13.23 -3.54 29.05
C ALA A 802 -11.91 -2.91 29.55
N ASP A 803 -10.78 -3.58 29.29
CA ASP A 803 -9.48 -2.95 29.51
C ASP A 803 -9.33 -1.77 28.53
N GLY A 804 -8.85 -0.63 29.01
CA GLY A 804 -8.79 0.62 28.23
C GLY A 804 -10.07 1.45 28.20
N ALA A 805 -11.23 0.91 28.62
CA ALA A 805 -12.45 1.69 28.83
C ALA A 805 -12.47 2.26 30.25
N LEU A 806 -12.59 3.58 30.38
CA LEU A 806 -12.67 4.25 31.67
C LEU A 806 -14.12 4.64 31.96
N ILE A 807 -14.57 4.45 33.20
CA ILE A 807 -15.86 4.96 33.67
C ILE A 807 -15.63 5.66 35.00
N GLU A 808 -15.84 6.97 35.06
CA GLU A 808 -15.40 7.79 36.18
C GLU A 808 -16.37 7.71 37.37
N ASN A 809 -17.67 7.52 37.12
CA ASN A 809 -18.68 7.77 38.13
C ASN A 809 -19.70 6.67 38.28
N ILE A 810 -20.33 6.64 39.46
CA ILE A 810 -21.41 5.71 39.77
C ILE A 810 -22.52 6.33 40.61
N LYS A 811 -23.76 5.98 40.27
CA LYS A 811 -24.94 6.08 41.11
C LYS A 811 -25.52 4.69 41.33
N ALA A 812 -25.34 4.16 42.53
CA ALA A 812 -25.90 2.87 42.90
C ALA A 812 -27.36 2.99 43.35
N GLY A 813 -27.94 1.86 43.78
CA GLY A 813 -29.38 1.66 43.87
C GLY A 813 -29.96 1.94 45.25
N SER A 814 -31.00 1.19 45.59
CA SER A 814 -31.58 1.17 46.94
C SER A 814 -31.19 -0.09 47.74
N GLY A 815 -30.22 -0.86 47.25
CA GLY A 815 -29.73 -2.10 47.87
C GLY A 815 -28.66 -1.83 48.93
N ASP A 816 -28.15 -2.87 49.58
CA ASP A 816 -26.94 -2.76 50.39
C ASP A 816 -25.72 -3.02 49.47
N ASP A 817 -25.23 -1.97 48.81
CA ASP A 817 -24.32 -2.09 47.66
C ASP A 817 -22.85 -2.17 48.08
N THR A 818 -22.03 -2.87 47.30
CA THR A 818 -20.56 -2.88 47.44
C THR A 818 -19.93 -2.26 46.20
N ILE A 819 -19.21 -1.16 46.40
CA ILE A 819 -18.68 -0.32 45.32
C ILE A 819 -17.16 -0.19 45.46
N VAL A 820 -16.46 -0.40 44.35
CA VAL A 820 -15.01 -0.18 44.22
C VAL A 820 -14.76 0.80 43.08
N GLY A 821 -14.22 1.98 43.41
CA GLY A 821 -13.73 2.97 42.44
C GLY A 821 -12.49 2.48 41.69
N ASN A 822 -12.13 3.18 40.62
CA ASN A 822 -10.88 2.98 39.89
C ASN A 822 -9.79 3.92 40.43
N ASN A 823 -8.69 4.10 39.70
CA ASN A 823 -7.56 4.91 40.21
C ASN A 823 -7.64 6.39 39.81
N GLU A 824 -8.75 6.80 39.18
CA GLU A 824 -9.02 8.18 38.79
C GLU A 824 -9.91 8.86 39.84
N GLY A 825 -10.24 10.15 39.67
CA GLY A 825 -11.11 10.85 40.62
C GLY A 825 -12.58 10.48 40.43
N ASN A 826 -13.11 9.54 41.22
CA ASN A 826 -14.48 9.07 41.06
C ASN A 826 -15.50 9.91 41.84
N VAL A 827 -16.69 10.14 41.26
CA VAL A 827 -17.87 10.58 42.00
C VAL A 827 -18.77 9.39 42.31
N ILE A 828 -18.93 9.09 43.61
CA ILE A 828 -19.62 7.89 44.08
C ILE A 828 -20.84 8.27 44.90
N VAL A 829 -22.02 7.89 44.40
CA VAL A 829 -23.30 7.95 45.11
C VAL A 829 -23.73 6.52 45.46
N GLY A 830 -23.68 6.16 46.74
CA GLY A 830 -24.12 4.84 47.23
C GLY A 830 -25.61 4.60 47.02
N GLY A 831 -26.42 5.66 47.14
CA GLY A 831 -27.87 5.53 47.06
C GLY A 831 -28.46 5.38 48.46
N THR A 832 -29.57 4.68 48.59
CA THR A 832 -30.12 4.37 49.92
C THR A 832 -29.75 2.96 50.28
N GLY A 833 -29.41 2.68 51.53
CA GLY A 833 -28.97 1.33 51.88
C GLY A 833 -27.88 1.40 52.92
N ALA A 834 -27.26 0.27 53.25
CA ALA A 834 -26.04 0.24 54.04
C ALA A 834 -24.86 -0.11 53.12
N ASP A 835 -24.35 0.87 52.39
CA ASP A 835 -23.38 0.63 51.33
C ASP A 835 -21.96 0.44 51.86
N THR A 836 -21.12 -0.30 51.14
CA THR A 836 -19.68 -0.40 51.39
C THR A 836 -18.92 0.16 50.20
N ILE A 837 -18.24 1.28 50.42
CA ILE A 837 -17.55 2.05 49.40
C ILE A 837 -16.05 1.97 49.64
N THR A 838 -15.32 1.57 48.60
CA THR A 838 -13.86 1.63 48.50
C THR A 838 -13.55 2.58 47.35
N THR A 839 -12.97 3.73 47.64
CA THR A 839 -12.73 4.75 46.60
C THR A 839 -11.52 4.42 45.74
N SER A 840 -10.57 3.64 46.28
CA SER A 840 -9.27 3.31 45.66
C SER A 840 -8.30 4.49 45.66
N ASP A 841 -7.39 4.57 44.69
CA ASP A 841 -6.51 5.75 44.51
C ASP A 841 -7.28 6.80 43.70
N GLY A 842 -6.91 8.07 43.78
CA GLY A 842 -7.63 9.12 43.05
C GLY A 842 -7.95 10.30 43.96
N ALA A 843 -8.64 11.31 43.43
CA ALA A 843 -9.22 12.39 44.22
C ALA A 843 -10.74 12.26 44.21
N ASP A 844 -11.24 11.38 45.07
CA ASP A 844 -12.61 10.90 45.00
C ASP A 844 -13.59 11.79 45.74
N THR A 845 -14.84 11.78 45.30
CA THR A 845 -15.95 12.42 46.02
C THR A 845 -17.02 11.39 46.36
N VAL A 846 -17.14 11.06 47.64
CA VAL A 846 -18.27 10.25 48.14
C VAL A 846 -19.40 11.16 48.56
N VAL A 847 -20.56 10.97 47.94
CA VAL A 847 -21.70 11.89 48.04
C VAL A 847 -22.65 11.45 49.15
N LEU A 848 -23.00 12.39 50.03
CA LEU A 848 -23.95 12.20 51.12
C LEU A 848 -25.20 13.03 50.87
N ARG A 849 -26.37 12.40 50.93
CA ARG A 849 -27.68 13.05 50.88
C ARG A 849 -28.51 12.73 52.12
N ALA A 850 -29.42 13.64 52.46
CA ALA A 850 -30.39 13.36 53.51
C ALA A 850 -31.45 12.39 52.99
N GLY A 851 -31.63 11.26 53.66
CA GLY A 851 -32.55 10.18 53.28
C GLY A 851 -31.85 8.90 52.82
N ASP A 852 -30.55 8.97 52.52
CA ASP A 852 -29.74 7.84 52.05
C ASP A 852 -29.32 6.93 53.21
N GLY A 853 -29.06 7.52 54.38
CA GLY A 853 -28.66 6.79 55.57
C GLY A 853 -29.85 6.26 56.38
N GLY A 854 -29.55 5.50 57.43
CA GLY A 854 -30.58 4.86 58.26
C GLY A 854 -30.63 5.28 59.73
N GLY A 855 -31.54 4.64 60.47
CA GLY A 855 -31.85 4.99 61.86
C GLY A 855 -30.85 4.46 62.89
N THR A 856 -29.92 3.60 62.47
CA THR A 856 -28.85 3.05 63.30
C THR A 856 -27.50 3.19 62.61
N VAL A 857 -26.43 3.13 63.39
CA VAL A 857 -25.06 3.16 62.87
C VAL A 857 -24.79 1.98 61.90
N ALA A 858 -25.53 0.88 61.99
CA ALA A 858 -25.35 -0.24 61.06
C ALA A 858 -25.97 0.01 59.68
N ASP A 859 -26.84 1.02 59.58
CA ASP A 859 -27.57 1.40 58.37
C ASP A 859 -26.92 2.62 57.70
N ALA A 860 -25.63 2.87 57.98
CA ALA A 860 -24.88 4.00 57.43
C ALA A 860 -23.83 3.48 56.47
N ASP A 861 -23.56 4.24 55.42
CA ASP A 861 -22.57 3.86 54.42
C ASP A 861 -21.19 3.76 55.03
N LYS A 862 -20.41 2.84 54.50
CA LYS A 862 -19.11 2.50 55.04
C LYS A 862 -18.04 2.78 54.00
N ILE A 863 -17.35 3.89 54.19
CA ILE A 863 -16.22 4.30 53.36
C ILE A 863 -14.95 3.69 53.96
N THR A 864 -14.28 2.82 53.22
CA THR A 864 -13.29 1.90 53.79
C THR A 864 -11.85 2.42 53.80
N ASP A 865 -11.55 3.42 52.97
CA ASP A 865 -10.21 3.86 52.61
C ASP A 865 -10.03 5.39 52.52
N PHE A 866 -11.04 6.18 52.90
CA PHE A 866 -11.04 7.66 52.82
C PHE A 866 -9.68 8.30 53.16
N ALA A 867 -9.07 8.94 52.17
CA ALA A 867 -7.75 9.54 52.19
C ALA A 867 -7.82 11.05 52.50
N ASN A 868 -7.37 11.42 53.70
CA ASN A 868 -7.36 12.83 54.13
C ASN A 868 -6.58 13.75 53.17
N GLY A 869 -7.21 14.87 52.80
CA GLY A 869 -6.61 15.89 51.94
C GLY A 869 -6.54 15.51 50.46
N THR A 870 -7.15 14.39 50.07
CA THR A 870 -7.28 13.95 48.68
C THR A 870 -8.76 13.73 48.38
N ASP A 871 -9.43 12.88 49.16
CA ASP A 871 -10.85 12.57 48.99
C ASP A 871 -11.73 13.63 49.66
N MET A 872 -12.93 13.79 49.10
CA MET A 872 -13.95 14.74 49.55
C MET A 872 -15.25 14.02 49.92
N LEU A 873 -15.98 14.61 50.86
CA LEU A 873 -17.37 14.27 51.13
C LEU A 873 -18.28 15.30 50.44
N GLY A 874 -18.94 14.88 49.38
CA GLY A 874 -19.93 15.68 48.66
C GLY A 874 -21.21 15.81 49.48
N LEU A 875 -21.73 17.02 49.61
CA LEU A 875 -23.01 17.30 50.25
C LEU A 875 -23.99 17.77 49.20
N ASP A 876 -25.00 16.95 48.94
CA ASP A 876 -25.96 17.14 47.86
C ASP A 876 -27.39 17.30 48.39
N ASP A 877 -28.35 17.60 47.52
CA ASP A 877 -29.78 17.75 47.83
C ASP A 877 -30.07 18.78 48.96
N GLY A 878 -29.21 19.79 49.06
CA GLY A 878 -29.31 20.86 50.03
C GLY A 878 -28.86 20.48 51.45
N LEU A 879 -28.20 19.33 51.64
CA LEU A 879 -27.51 19.00 52.88
C LEU A 879 -26.37 19.99 53.11
N LEU A 880 -26.30 20.60 54.30
CA LEU A 880 -25.24 21.56 54.63
C LEU A 880 -24.28 20.96 55.67
N TYR A 881 -23.01 21.36 55.61
CA TYR A 881 -22.02 20.97 56.64
C TYR A 881 -22.50 21.29 58.07
N THR A 882 -23.27 22.38 58.23
CA THR A 882 -23.83 22.79 59.52
C THR A 882 -24.93 21.88 60.06
N ASP A 883 -25.48 21.00 59.23
CA ASP A 883 -26.50 20.02 59.62
C ASP A 883 -25.86 18.73 60.18
N LEU A 884 -24.56 18.54 59.93
CA LEU A 884 -23.84 17.33 60.29
C LEU A 884 -23.44 17.30 61.77
N THR A 885 -23.56 16.11 62.37
CA THR A 885 -22.92 15.72 63.61
C THR A 885 -21.85 14.69 63.29
N ILE A 886 -20.60 15.12 63.44
CA ILE A 886 -19.40 14.33 63.18
C ILE A 886 -18.77 13.95 64.52
N ALA A 887 -18.59 12.66 64.79
CA ALA A 887 -18.05 12.17 66.05
C ALA A 887 -17.23 10.89 65.90
N GLN A 888 -16.20 10.73 66.73
CA GLN A 888 -15.54 9.42 66.86
C GLN A 888 -16.55 8.37 67.35
N GLY A 889 -16.56 7.22 66.70
CA GLY A 889 -17.35 6.08 67.11
C GLY A 889 -16.94 5.51 68.47
N THR A 890 -17.74 4.57 68.96
CA THR A 890 -17.49 3.89 70.25
C THR A 890 -17.64 2.39 70.10
N GLY A 891 -17.15 1.63 71.08
CA GLY A 891 -17.25 0.16 71.05
C GLY A 891 -16.52 -0.42 69.84
N GLY A 892 -17.23 -1.18 69.01
CA GLY A 892 -16.68 -1.78 67.78
C GLY A 892 -16.18 -0.76 66.75
N ASN A 893 -16.71 0.46 66.78
CA ASN A 893 -16.35 1.54 65.86
C ASN A 893 -15.41 2.57 66.52
N SER A 894 -14.69 2.19 67.58
CA SER A 894 -13.82 3.14 68.32
C SER A 894 -12.66 3.72 67.51
N SER A 895 -12.34 3.11 66.36
CA SER A 895 -11.35 3.58 65.39
C SER A 895 -11.95 4.36 64.22
N ASP A 896 -13.27 4.52 64.16
CA ASP A 896 -13.97 5.02 62.98
C ASP A 896 -14.64 6.37 63.29
N THR A 897 -14.78 7.22 62.28
CA THR A 897 -15.54 8.47 62.38
C THR A 897 -16.95 8.24 61.87
N ILE A 898 -17.95 8.73 62.60
CA ILE A 898 -19.38 8.59 62.29
C ILE A 898 -19.95 9.96 61.94
N ILE A 899 -20.63 10.05 60.81
CA ILE A 899 -21.29 11.25 60.29
C ILE A 899 -22.81 11.00 60.29
N SER A 900 -23.55 11.94 60.85
CA SER A 900 -25.01 11.85 61.00
C SER A 900 -25.67 13.21 60.76
N ALA A 901 -26.91 13.20 60.29
CA ALA A 901 -27.75 14.38 60.18
C ALA A 901 -29.00 14.20 61.05
N GLY A 902 -29.10 14.93 62.16
CA GLY A 902 -30.20 14.78 63.11
C GLY A 902 -30.25 13.40 63.78
N ALA A 903 -31.15 12.52 63.32
CA ALA A 903 -31.33 11.15 63.84
C ALA A 903 -30.89 10.06 62.86
N GLU A 904 -30.46 10.47 61.66
CA GLU A 904 -30.02 9.62 60.56
C GLU A 904 -28.50 9.51 60.59
N TYR A 905 -27.98 8.29 60.42
CA TYR A 905 -26.55 8.03 60.28
C TYR A 905 -26.25 7.89 58.80
N LEU A 906 -25.45 8.81 58.26
CA LEU A 906 -25.15 8.90 56.83
C LEU A 906 -23.94 8.04 56.47
N ALA A 907 -22.82 8.20 57.18
CA ALA A 907 -21.59 7.52 56.83
C ALA A 907 -20.69 7.16 58.02
N ILE A 908 -19.85 6.16 57.80
CA ILE A 908 -18.75 5.72 58.66
C ILE A 908 -17.46 5.75 57.84
N LEU A 909 -16.52 6.59 58.24
CA LEU A 909 -15.15 6.55 57.73
C LEU A 909 -14.34 5.54 58.55
N LYS A 910 -14.01 4.40 57.94
CA LYS A 910 -13.34 3.30 58.62
C LYS A 910 -11.89 3.63 58.94
N GLY A 911 -11.48 3.37 60.18
CA GLY A 911 -10.10 3.62 60.62
C GLY A 911 -9.68 5.09 60.64
N PHE A 912 -10.62 6.02 60.44
CA PHE A 912 -10.35 7.46 60.36
C PHE A 912 -10.54 8.15 61.72
N ASP A 913 -9.53 8.90 62.16
CA ASP A 913 -9.61 9.71 63.39
C ASP A 913 -10.38 11.00 63.13
N VAL A 914 -11.41 11.26 63.93
CA VAL A 914 -12.25 12.46 63.77
C VAL A 914 -11.47 13.77 63.91
N ALA A 915 -10.31 13.74 64.58
CA ALA A 915 -9.44 14.90 64.72
C ALA A 915 -8.79 15.33 63.39
N ASP A 916 -8.73 14.42 62.42
CA ASP A 916 -8.13 14.65 61.12
C ASP A 916 -9.16 15.09 60.07
N LEU A 917 -10.47 15.06 60.39
CA LEU A 917 -11.57 15.51 59.52
C LEU A 917 -11.92 16.98 59.81
N ALA A 918 -11.76 17.85 58.82
CA ALA A 918 -12.02 19.28 58.85
C ALA A 918 -13.21 19.66 57.96
N GLN A 919 -13.62 20.92 58.04
CA GLN A 919 -14.66 21.45 57.13
C GLN A 919 -14.20 21.46 55.66
N ASP A 920 -12.89 21.59 55.44
CA ASP A 920 -12.31 21.62 54.09
C ASP A 920 -12.39 20.25 53.39
N ASP A 921 -12.74 19.18 54.12
CA ASP A 921 -12.98 17.83 53.57
C ASP A 921 -14.40 17.64 53.02
N PHE A 922 -15.21 18.71 53.01
CA PHE A 922 -16.60 18.69 52.56
C PHE A 922 -16.81 19.72 51.47
N ILE A 923 -17.50 19.32 50.41
CA ILE A 923 -17.83 20.18 49.27
C ILE A 923 -19.32 20.11 48.98
N ALA A 924 -19.93 21.24 48.61
CA ALA A 924 -21.30 21.23 48.10
C ALA A 924 -21.27 20.76 46.64
N VAL A 925 -22.06 19.75 46.32
CA VAL A 925 -22.23 19.24 44.96
C VAL A 925 -23.70 19.38 44.54
N ASP A 926 -23.96 19.27 43.23
CA ASP A 926 -25.30 19.29 42.65
C ASP A 926 -25.30 18.20 41.58
N ILE A 927 -25.64 16.98 41.98
CA ILE A 927 -25.55 15.80 41.13
C ILE A 927 -26.96 15.42 40.68
N ALA A 928 -27.23 15.62 39.38
CA ALA A 928 -28.57 15.55 38.78
C ALA A 928 -29.23 14.16 38.80
#